data_AF-A0A1J5HUA5-F1
#
_entry.id   AF-A0A1J5HUA5-F1
#
_cell.length_a   1.000
_cell.length_b   1.000
_cell.length_c   1.000
_cell.angle_alpha   90.00
_cell.angle_beta   90.00
_cell.angle_gamma   90.00
#
_symmetry.space_group_name_H-M   'P 1'
#
loop_
_entity.id
_entity.type
_entity.pdbx_description
1 polymer ?
#
loop_
_entity_poly.entity_id
_entity_poly.type
_entity_poly.pdbx_seq_one_letter_code
_entity_poly.pdbx_strand_id
1 'polypeptide(L)'
;MRKFKFILLLSIFCSLFLLPKKAFALTFTKSINNPLVIKTDLPNWNQQMMFQPHVIYENGVFKMWYGSFNGSFHKITYATSTDGVNWNAKQFIDLPITGTNGVGDPYILRTNSKYILFFAVLNQKNEIYKVESNDGIVFDQSSLTKAVTYDKSWERDGVFAPTVIFYNNKYYLFYIGWGGGGSLGLATSSNSINWTKCQDSVFGGIDAPMIFEKNNQYQIVFHTDTGIEQMDITSLNNCQTTFSNRQVLIRRGPEYYDINHMIAPSLIEINDKQYLYYVGRGNDLIWKMNLATASIPENTTATIIIPGLMASWNKNAILHNQEVSQAEWKIPSFVKEYQGLISSFDNHAFIKNSDYFIFSYDWRKPLENTIKILDQYLNTKIWNSSPNKKINIIGHSLGGLVGRIYAQNHADKINKLITVGSPHQGTAQVYKPLSAGEIDRENTWLWIAQKLVLIINKNTIESNRVTVNKRFPVLLDLFPTYDFLTTESGNAIHISSISIKNPTIPKYTDIFNIENKLSIIYGTDKNTVKGYTIKTPSLINQLLGNYSDGEPTDSFDSYGDGTVLSSSTLIGSQQKQFSFSLNHGEIISQVSPQEKIFQQLEIPYNLDKITAGSATKISPSLVFLIKSPAQISVEYNGNKYEEDEGIIFIENAQSGDYKLNIQGTDLGKYQVIIGQVSQSNDIWDTLDGEIIKTPPSLQIDTEEFYFNNQTATSIFPTTTPIPSSTPTPTTNPTITPLPTITSTSSPIPTITPTITPTPVSTSSLNTTTSNTTNSTNPTASTPEFPVKSNLIAQNWTKSIPKTNKNLVSNSPTPKVNKSKPQVLGTTINKKENQKIFYISLALVIVCVGIYLLIVYIGTDKVKNIILNFHQKLLRLIKDHQKDKLK
;
A
#
# COMPACT_ATOMS: atom_id res chain seq x y z
N MET A 1 15.35 55.38 22.47
CA MET A 1 14.08 54.62 22.56
C MET A 1 13.83 53.64 21.41
N ARG A 2 13.61 54.05 20.15
CA ARG A 2 13.12 53.16 19.06
C ARG A 2 13.95 51.86 18.85
N LYS A 3 15.29 51.94 18.83
CA LYS A 3 16.19 50.76 18.76
C LYS A 3 16.04 49.79 19.94
N PHE A 4 15.77 50.29 21.16
CA PHE A 4 15.66 49.47 22.37
C PHE A 4 14.37 48.63 22.37
N LYS A 5 13.25 49.19 21.89
CA LYS A 5 12.02 48.40 21.65
C LYS A 5 12.23 47.32 20.58
N PHE A 6 13.02 47.59 19.53
CA PHE A 6 13.31 46.60 18.49
C PHE A 6 14.14 45.42 19.03
N ILE A 7 15.17 45.70 19.83
CA ILE A 7 15.99 44.65 20.48
C ILE A 7 15.13 43.84 21.47
N LEU A 8 14.27 44.48 22.25
CA LEU A 8 13.39 43.78 23.21
C LEU A 8 12.35 42.88 22.51
N LEU A 9 11.76 43.37 21.41
CA LEU A 9 10.89 42.56 20.54
C LEU A 9 11.66 41.38 19.93
N LEU A 10 12.88 41.60 19.44
CA LEU A 10 13.70 40.52 18.87
C LEU A 10 14.10 39.48 19.94
N SER A 11 14.40 39.89 21.17
CA SER A 11 14.69 38.93 22.26
C SER A 11 13.46 38.14 22.69
N ILE A 12 12.26 38.74 22.70
CA ILE A 12 11.00 38.06 22.99
C ILE A 12 10.62 37.10 21.85
N PHE A 13 10.87 37.49 20.60
CA PHE A 13 10.66 36.62 19.43
C PHE A 13 11.62 35.43 19.47
N CYS A 14 12.92 35.65 19.70
CA CYS A 14 13.88 34.57 19.86
C CYS A 14 13.57 33.66 21.06
N SER A 15 13.09 34.17 22.19
CA SER A 15 12.72 33.31 23.33
C SER A 15 11.47 32.47 23.07
N LEU A 16 10.52 32.97 22.26
CA LEU A 16 9.36 32.18 21.80
C LEU A 16 9.75 31.06 20.82
N PHE A 17 10.78 31.27 20.00
CA PHE A 17 11.35 30.23 19.12
C PHE A 17 12.37 29.30 19.81
N LEU A 18 12.79 29.60 21.04
CA LEU A 18 13.73 28.79 21.84
C LEU A 18 13.05 27.93 22.92
N LEU A 19 11.73 27.82 22.93
CA LEU A 19 11.07 26.69 23.56
C LEU A 19 11.31 25.45 22.67
N PRO A 20 12.11 24.46 23.09
CA PRO A 20 12.21 23.22 22.35
C PRO A 20 10.82 22.59 22.32
N LYS A 21 10.23 22.44 21.12
CA LYS A 21 9.00 21.67 20.95
C LYS A 21 9.29 20.27 21.47
N LYS A 22 8.78 19.95 22.65
CA LYS A 22 8.70 18.57 23.13
C LYS A 22 7.77 17.82 22.18
N ALA A 23 8.36 17.21 21.15
CA ALA A 23 7.88 15.91 20.71
C ALA A 23 7.69 15.06 21.97
N PHE A 24 6.61 14.28 22.04
CA PHE A 24 6.32 13.44 23.19
C PHE A 24 7.32 12.26 23.22
N ALA A 25 8.55 12.55 23.64
CA ALA A 25 9.59 11.58 23.89
C ALA A 25 9.06 10.57 24.90
N LEU A 26 8.94 9.32 24.44
CA LEU A 26 8.34 8.22 25.16
C LEU A 26 9.07 8.02 26.49
N THR A 27 8.47 8.53 27.57
CA THR A 27 9.19 8.75 28.83
C THR A 27 9.24 7.47 29.65
N PHE A 28 10.41 6.82 29.66
CA PHE A 28 10.66 5.62 30.44
C PHE A 28 10.65 5.90 31.94
N THR A 29 9.87 5.09 32.66
CA THR A 29 9.81 5.08 34.12
C THR A 29 10.51 3.82 34.64
N LYS A 30 11.46 3.97 35.58
CA LYS A 30 12.12 2.82 36.24
C LYS A 30 11.08 2.00 37.01
N SER A 31 11.16 0.68 36.94
CA SER A 31 10.25 -0.22 37.63
C SER A 31 10.40 -0.13 39.15
N ILE A 32 9.27 -0.12 39.87
CA ILE A 32 9.24 -0.22 41.34
C ILE A 32 9.85 -1.54 41.86
N ASN A 33 9.93 -2.55 40.99
CA ASN A 33 10.50 -3.87 41.30
C ASN A 33 12.00 -3.98 41.00
N ASN A 34 12.70 -2.86 40.80
CA ASN A 34 14.15 -2.84 40.60
C ASN A 34 14.91 -2.91 41.94
N PRO A 35 16.01 -3.68 42.04
CA PRO A 35 16.55 -4.58 41.01
C PRO A 35 15.70 -5.85 40.86
N LEU A 36 15.56 -6.32 39.62
CA LEU A 36 14.75 -7.50 39.31
C LEU A 36 15.32 -8.77 39.96
N VAL A 37 14.43 -9.56 40.55
CA VAL A 37 14.78 -10.85 41.17
C VAL A 37 14.70 -11.96 40.13
N ILE A 38 15.85 -12.57 39.81
CA ILE A 38 15.93 -13.84 39.09
C ILE A 38 16.04 -14.98 40.10
N LYS A 39 15.00 -15.83 40.18
CA LYS A 39 15.07 -17.08 40.95
C LYS A 39 15.99 -18.07 40.24
N THR A 40 16.92 -18.66 40.97
CA THR A 40 17.90 -19.62 40.43
C THR A 40 17.94 -20.90 41.26
N ASP A 41 17.28 -21.94 40.75
CA ASP A 41 17.34 -23.30 41.28
C ASP A 41 18.51 -24.11 40.67
N LEU A 42 19.49 -23.42 40.03
CA LEU A 42 20.60 -24.03 39.32
C LEU A 42 21.67 -24.54 40.31
N PRO A 43 21.96 -25.85 40.33
CA PRO A 43 22.90 -26.42 41.31
C PRO A 43 24.34 -25.97 41.06
N ASN A 44 25.11 -25.88 42.13
CA ASN A 44 26.56 -25.64 42.12
C ASN A 44 27.02 -24.32 41.46
N TRP A 45 26.18 -23.28 41.46
CA TRP A 45 26.51 -21.95 40.92
C TRP A 45 26.06 -20.81 41.83
N ASN A 46 27.01 -20.22 42.58
CA ASN A 46 26.75 -19.03 43.38
C ASN A 46 26.82 -17.76 42.49
N GLN A 47 25.69 -17.38 41.88
CA GLN A 47 25.61 -16.20 41.02
C GLN A 47 25.74 -14.90 41.84
N GLN A 48 26.85 -14.19 41.68
CA GLN A 48 27.14 -12.93 42.37
C GLN A 48 26.69 -11.69 41.57
N MET A 49 26.81 -11.72 40.24
CA MET A 49 26.51 -10.58 39.37
C MET A 49 25.84 -11.01 38.06
N MET A 50 25.15 -10.06 37.43
CA MET A 50 24.45 -10.23 36.16
C MET A 50 24.89 -9.17 35.15
N PHE A 51 25.02 -9.55 33.88
CA PHE A 51 25.54 -8.74 32.79
C PHE A 51 24.73 -8.98 31.51
N GLN A 52 24.72 -7.99 30.62
CA GLN A 52 24.21 -8.03 29.24
C GLN A 52 23.01 -8.98 29.01
N PRO A 53 21.77 -8.56 29.35
CA PRO A 53 20.59 -9.27 28.93
C PRO A 53 20.39 -9.14 27.41
N HIS A 54 19.86 -10.18 26.78
CA HIS A 54 19.08 -10.05 25.56
C HIS A 54 17.73 -10.72 25.77
N VAL A 55 16.65 -9.94 25.66
CA VAL A 55 15.28 -10.37 25.92
C VAL A 55 14.48 -10.38 24.62
N ILE A 56 13.66 -11.41 24.44
CA ILE A 56 12.60 -11.45 23.40
C ILE A 56 11.27 -11.87 24.03
N TYR A 57 10.17 -11.62 23.34
CA TYR A 57 8.84 -12.10 23.71
C TYR A 57 8.31 -13.00 22.59
N GLU A 58 7.93 -14.24 22.93
CA GLU A 58 7.48 -15.23 21.96
C GLU A 58 6.44 -16.16 22.61
N ASN A 59 5.35 -16.47 21.91
CA ASN A 59 4.31 -17.41 22.38
C ASN A 59 3.75 -17.11 23.79
N GLY A 60 3.63 -15.82 24.16
CA GLY A 60 3.13 -15.37 25.45
C GLY A 60 4.15 -15.38 26.60
N VAL A 61 5.42 -15.66 26.33
CA VAL A 61 6.48 -15.80 27.33
C VAL A 61 7.65 -14.88 27.02
N PHE A 62 8.14 -14.17 28.05
CA PHE A 62 9.42 -13.45 27.98
C PHE A 62 10.57 -14.45 28.13
N LYS A 63 11.49 -14.44 27.18
CA LYS A 63 12.70 -15.27 27.13
C LYS A 63 13.93 -14.37 27.24
N MET A 64 14.85 -14.67 28.15
CA MET A 64 16.08 -13.91 28.35
C MET A 64 17.30 -14.82 28.35
N TRP A 65 18.37 -14.37 27.69
CA TRP A 65 19.72 -14.89 27.83
C TRP A 65 20.55 -13.78 28.46
N TYR A 66 21.33 -14.09 29.49
CA TYR A 66 22.15 -13.08 30.17
C TYR A 66 23.48 -13.66 30.66
N GLY A 67 24.50 -12.81 30.77
CA GLY A 67 25.78 -13.17 31.38
C GLY A 67 25.64 -13.28 32.90
N SER A 68 25.82 -14.48 33.45
CA SER A 68 25.88 -14.74 34.89
C SER A 68 27.33 -14.91 35.34
N PHE A 69 27.70 -14.31 36.47
CA PHE A 69 29.07 -14.34 37.01
C PHE A 69 29.09 -14.83 38.45
N ASN A 70 30.02 -15.72 38.78
CA ASN A 70 30.12 -16.34 40.11
C ASN A 70 31.23 -15.78 41.02
N GLY A 71 31.90 -14.70 40.61
CA GLY A 71 33.09 -14.18 41.29
C GLY A 71 34.41 -14.57 40.62
N SER A 72 34.42 -15.46 39.62
CA SER A 72 35.64 -15.85 38.89
C SER A 72 35.43 -16.23 37.42
N PHE A 73 34.23 -16.64 37.01
CA PHE A 73 33.94 -17.16 35.67
C PHE A 73 32.56 -16.71 35.18
N HIS A 74 32.39 -16.49 33.88
CA HIS A 74 31.11 -16.12 33.27
C HIS A 74 30.44 -17.29 32.53
N LYS A 75 29.13 -17.43 32.70
CA LYS A 75 28.28 -18.34 31.92
C LYS A 75 27.05 -17.60 31.39
N ILE A 76 26.64 -17.90 30.16
CA ILE A 76 25.34 -17.46 29.64
C ILE A 76 24.26 -18.35 30.27
N THR A 77 23.23 -17.72 30.84
CA THR A 77 22.09 -18.38 31.49
C THR A 77 20.79 -18.03 30.76
N TYR A 78 19.96 -19.03 30.53
CA TYR A 78 18.61 -18.87 29.98
C TYR A 78 17.58 -18.76 31.11
N ALA A 79 16.69 -17.77 31.02
CA ALA A 79 15.62 -17.52 31.96
C ALA A 79 14.29 -17.19 31.27
N THR A 80 13.19 -17.42 31.99
CA THR A 80 11.82 -17.16 31.50
C THR A 80 10.99 -16.38 32.51
N SER A 81 10.11 -15.51 32.02
CA SER A 81 9.10 -14.80 32.80
C SER A 81 7.75 -14.75 32.05
N THR A 82 6.65 -14.68 32.81
CA THR A 82 5.28 -14.50 32.29
C THR A 82 4.78 -13.06 32.42
N ASP A 83 5.50 -12.19 33.14
CA ASP A 83 5.11 -10.81 33.45
C ASP A 83 6.21 -9.77 33.14
N GLY A 84 7.40 -10.22 32.75
CA GLY A 84 8.59 -9.39 32.50
C GLY A 84 9.33 -8.96 33.79
N VAL A 85 8.82 -9.31 34.97
CA VAL A 85 9.32 -8.83 36.27
C VAL A 85 9.86 -9.98 37.12
N ASN A 86 9.10 -11.06 37.24
CA ASN A 86 9.45 -12.25 38.00
C ASN A 86 10.14 -13.26 37.08
N TRP A 87 11.46 -13.36 37.20
CA TRP A 87 12.29 -14.19 36.35
C TRP A 87 12.70 -15.49 37.02
N ASN A 88 12.74 -16.57 36.24
CA ASN A 88 13.18 -17.88 36.69
C ASN A 88 14.26 -18.39 35.75
N ALA A 89 15.50 -18.52 36.23
CA ALA A 89 16.58 -19.17 35.49
C ALA A 89 16.23 -20.65 35.29
N LYS A 90 16.53 -21.19 34.11
CA LYS A 90 16.16 -22.56 33.69
C LYS A 90 17.37 -23.45 33.46
N GLN A 91 18.42 -22.92 32.84
CA GLN A 91 19.68 -23.63 32.64
C GLN A 91 20.79 -22.68 32.22
N PHE A 92 22.05 -23.13 32.35
CA PHE A 92 23.15 -22.56 31.58
C PHE A 92 23.02 -22.96 30.10
N ILE A 93 23.58 -22.14 29.21
CA ILE A 93 23.83 -22.56 27.83
C ILE A 93 25.17 -23.29 27.81
N ASP A 94 25.15 -24.56 27.40
CA ASP A 94 26.36 -25.38 27.30
C ASP A 94 27.09 -25.09 25.98
N LEU A 95 28.35 -24.68 26.08
CA LEU A 95 29.20 -24.29 24.95
C LEU A 95 30.61 -24.88 25.18
N PRO A 96 31.24 -25.50 24.15
CA PRO A 96 32.53 -26.17 24.29
C PRO A 96 33.71 -25.18 24.26
N ILE A 97 33.67 -24.17 25.14
CA ILE A 97 34.69 -23.14 25.31
C ILE A 97 35.44 -23.41 26.61
N THR A 98 36.74 -23.71 26.52
CA THR A 98 37.61 -24.07 27.65
C THR A 98 38.89 -23.24 27.64
N GLY A 99 39.51 -23.08 28.82
CA GLY A 99 40.77 -22.30 28.96
C GLY A 99 40.61 -20.78 28.92
N THR A 100 39.37 -20.27 29.08
CA THR A 100 39.03 -18.83 29.06
C THR A 100 38.46 -18.38 30.41
N ASN A 101 38.13 -17.10 30.57
CA ASN A 101 37.37 -16.57 31.72
C ASN A 101 35.85 -16.83 31.61
N GLY A 102 35.43 -17.61 30.61
CA GLY A 102 34.06 -17.97 30.31
C GLY A 102 33.49 -17.28 29.08
N VAL A 103 32.16 -17.13 29.08
CA VAL A 103 31.36 -16.60 27.97
C VAL A 103 30.33 -15.59 28.47
N GLY A 104 30.16 -14.51 27.72
CA GLY A 104 29.26 -13.40 28.06
C GLY A 104 28.58 -12.81 26.84
N ASP A 105 27.98 -11.64 27.03
CA ASP A 105 27.46 -10.77 25.97
C ASP A 105 26.54 -11.48 24.95
N PRO A 106 25.49 -12.21 25.41
CA PRO A 106 24.62 -12.95 24.52
C PRO A 106 23.70 -12.04 23.70
N TYR A 107 23.61 -12.27 22.40
CA TYR A 107 22.60 -11.71 21.52
C TYR A 107 21.93 -12.81 20.69
N ILE A 108 20.60 -12.82 20.63
CA ILE A 108 19.82 -13.84 19.90
C ILE A 108 19.21 -13.23 18.64
N LEU A 109 19.76 -13.59 17.49
CA LEU A 109 19.10 -13.37 16.20
C LEU A 109 18.08 -14.49 15.97
N ARG A 110 16.79 -14.15 16.04
CA ARG A 110 15.69 -15.03 15.67
C ARG A 110 15.43 -14.93 14.17
N THR A 111 15.58 -16.05 13.47
CA THR A 111 15.13 -16.21 12.07
C THR A 111 13.82 -16.99 12.03
N ASN A 112 13.17 -17.10 10.86
CA ASN A 112 11.92 -17.87 10.71
C ASN A 112 12.03 -19.33 11.20
N SER A 113 13.19 -19.98 11.03
CA SER A 113 13.38 -21.41 11.31
C SER A 113 14.31 -21.73 12.49
N LYS A 114 15.22 -20.83 12.88
CA LYS A 114 16.23 -21.07 13.94
C LYS A 114 16.58 -19.83 14.76
N TYR A 115 17.17 -20.08 15.92
CA TYR A 115 17.86 -19.10 16.76
C TYR A 115 19.37 -19.14 16.43
N ILE A 116 20.02 -17.98 16.42
CA ILE A 116 21.48 -17.86 16.33
C ILE A 116 21.94 -17.02 17.53
N LEU A 117 22.70 -17.62 18.42
CA LEU A 117 23.35 -16.94 19.55
C LEU A 117 24.70 -16.41 19.09
N PHE A 118 24.86 -15.09 19.10
CA PHE A 118 26.15 -14.42 19.07
C PHE A 118 26.58 -14.12 20.51
N PHE A 119 27.87 -14.26 20.81
CA PHE A 119 28.38 -14.10 22.18
C PHE A 119 29.87 -13.74 22.21
N ALA A 120 30.31 -13.13 23.31
CA ALA A 120 31.73 -12.88 23.55
C ALA A 120 32.39 -14.05 24.30
N VAL A 121 33.54 -14.50 23.81
CA VAL A 121 34.46 -15.38 24.54
C VAL A 121 35.44 -14.49 25.32
N LEU A 122 35.44 -14.66 26.65
CA LEU A 122 36.11 -13.72 27.56
C LEU A 122 37.56 -14.15 27.83
N ASN A 123 38.52 -13.34 27.38
CA ASN A 123 39.95 -13.64 27.38
C ASN A 123 40.75 -12.40 27.83
N GLN A 124 42.08 -12.37 27.64
CA GLN A 124 42.86 -11.12 27.72
C GLN A 124 42.45 -10.11 26.64
N LYS A 125 41.94 -10.60 25.50
CA LYS A 125 41.32 -9.83 24.42
C LYS A 125 40.11 -10.61 23.93
N ASN A 126 38.93 -10.02 24.03
CA ASN A 126 37.68 -10.71 23.72
C ASN A 126 37.51 -10.93 22.21
N GLU A 127 36.82 -12.01 21.86
CA GLU A 127 36.44 -12.36 20.47
C GLU A 127 34.95 -12.72 20.41
N ILE A 128 34.31 -12.44 19.28
CA ILE A 128 32.88 -12.71 19.09
C ILE A 128 32.70 -14.00 18.29
N TYR A 129 31.90 -14.91 18.83
CA TYR A 129 31.54 -16.20 18.24
C TYR A 129 30.03 -16.26 17.97
N LYS A 130 29.61 -17.21 17.13
CA LYS A 130 28.20 -17.58 16.94
C LYS A 130 27.98 -19.10 17.04
N VAL A 131 26.75 -19.49 17.38
CA VAL A 131 26.27 -20.88 17.41
C VAL A 131 24.75 -20.92 17.20
N GLU A 132 24.23 -22.00 16.61
CA GLU A 132 22.84 -22.10 16.15
C GLU A 132 22.00 -23.09 16.98
N SER A 133 20.68 -22.88 17.03
CA SER A 133 19.73 -23.72 17.78
C SER A 133 18.33 -23.70 17.15
N ASN A 134 17.57 -24.78 17.33
CA ASN A 134 16.16 -24.85 16.90
C ASN A 134 15.18 -24.30 17.96
N ASP A 135 15.56 -24.22 19.24
CA ASP A 135 14.69 -23.81 20.36
C ASP A 135 15.23 -22.61 21.17
N GLY A 136 16.50 -22.24 20.97
CA GLY A 136 17.22 -21.20 21.71
C GLY A 136 17.75 -21.67 23.07
N ILE A 137 17.69 -22.97 23.36
CA ILE A 137 17.98 -23.57 24.66
C ILE A 137 19.09 -24.62 24.53
N VAL A 138 18.98 -25.51 23.54
CA VAL A 138 20.00 -26.50 23.19
C VAL A 138 20.67 -26.07 21.88
N PHE A 139 21.97 -25.83 21.91
CA PHE A 139 22.74 -25.31 20.77
C PHE A 139 23.57 -26.41 20.10
N ASP A 140 23.61 -26.39 18.77
CA ASP A 140 24.39 -27.31 17.97
C ASP A 140 25.87 -26.91 18.03
N GLN A 141 26.64 -27.63 18.85
CA GLN A 141 28.07 -27.39 19.02
C GLN A 141 28.87 -27.52 17.72
N SER A 142 28.37 -28.24 16.70
CA SER A 142 29.04 -28.33 15.39
C SER A 142 28.90 -27.07 14.54
N SER A 143 27.92 -26.21 14.85
CA SER A 143 27.71 -24.91 14.21
C SER A 143 28.56 -23.76 14.80
N LEU A 144 29.30 -24.04 15.88
CA LEU A 144 30.13 -23.06 16.60
C LEU A 144 31.20 -22.50 15.67
N THR A 145 31.11 -21.20 15.38
CA THR A 145 32.00 -20.50 14.44
C THR A 145 32.41 -19.14 14.99
N LYS A 146 33.66 -18.72 14.71
CA LYS A 146 34.12 -17.37 15.08
C LYS A 146 33.53 -16.35 14.10
N ALA A 147 32.99 -15.24 14.61
CA ALA A 147 32.36 -14.20 13.80
C ALA A 147 33.26 -12.98 13.61
N VAL A 148 33.83 -12.43 14.69
CA VAL A 148 34.66 -11.21 14.66
C VAL A 148 35.83 -11.27 15.63
N THR A 149 36.98 -10.75 15.20
CA THR A 149 38.26 -10.65 15.93
C THR A 149 38.76 -9.21 16.02
N TYR A 150 39.80 -8.96 16.84
CA TYR A 150 40.42 -7.66 17.09
C TYR A 150 41.54 -7.28 16.08
N ASP A 151 41.23 -7.25 14.77
CA ASP A 151 42.22 -6.94 13.71
C ASP A 151 42.45 -5.44 13.41
N LYS A 152 41.69 -4.51 14.02
CA LYS A 152 41.85 -3.06 13.85
C LYS A 152 42.58 -2.39 15.03
N SER A 153 43.23 -1.26 14.76
CA SER A 153 43.98 -0.46 15.75
C SER A 153 43.13 0.07 16.91
N TRP A 154 41.85 0.32 16.67
CA TRP A 154 40.84 0.77 17.64
C TRP A 154 40.14 -0.38 18.38
N GLU A 155 40.36 -1.63 17.96
CA GLU A 155 39.89 -2.86 18.61
C GLU A 155 40.99 -3.56 19.42
N ARG A 156 42.19 -2.97 19.50
CA ARG A 156 43.44 -3.65 19.88
C ARG A 156 43.41 -4.41 21.21
N ASP A 157 42.48 -4.12 22.10
CA ASP A 157 42.33 -4.72 23.43
C ASP A 157 41.15 -5.73 23.49
N GLY A 158 40.37 -5.90 22.42
CA GLY A 158 39.32 -6.91 22.26
C GLY A 158 38.06 -6.41 21.51
N VAL A 159 37.19 -7.35 21.14
CA VAL A 159 35.85 -7.09 20.58
C VAL A 159 34.76 -7.84 21.37
N PHE A 160 33.64 -7.18 21.65
CA PHE A 160 32.56 -7.70 22.50
C PHE A 160 31.19 -7.03 22.22
N ALA A 161 30.16 -7.33 23.03
CA ALA A 161 28.79 -6.82 22.89
C ALA A 161 28.20 -6.82 21.45
N PRO A 162 27.99 -8.02 20.83
CA PRO A 162 27.41 -8.13 19.49
C PRO A 162 25.91 -7.79 19.46
N THR A 163 25.45 -7.19 18.35
CA THR A 163 24.02 -7.16 17.96
C THR A 163 23.88 -7.32 16.45
N VAL A 164 22.95 -8.15 15.98
CA VAL A 164 22.91 -8.61 14.58
C VAL A 164 21.51 -8.54 13.99
N ILE A 165 21.36 -7.83 12.86
CA ILE A 165 20.13 -7.76 12.07
C ILE A 165 20.33 -8.36 10.66
N PHE A 166 19.22 -8.67 9.99
CA PHE A 166 19.21 -9.13 8.59
C PHE A 166 18.37 -8.18 7.73
N TYR A 167 19.00 -7.47 6.81
CA TYR A 167 18.40 -6.40 6.01
C TYR A 167 18.90 -6.45 4.57
N ASN A 168 18.02 -6.27 3.59
CA ASN A 168 18.32 -6.32 2.15
C ASN A 168 19.22 -7.53 1.75
N ASN A 169 18.80 -8.73 2.19
CA ASN A 169 19.51 -10.01 2.00
C ASN A 169 20.95 -10.07 2.55
N LYS A 170 21.29 -9.23 3.53
CA LYS A 170 22.61 -9.18 4.17
C LYS A 170 22.49 -9.10 5.69
N TYR A 171 23.36 -9.79 6.40
CA TYR A 171 23.54 -9.65 7.84
C TYR A 171 24.41 -8.41 8.15
N TYR A 172 24.02 -7.65 9.16
CA TYR A 172 24.80 -6.53 9.71
C TYR A 172 25.03 -6.82 11.20
N LEU A 173 26.29 -6.95 11.61
CA LEU A 173 26.71 -7.20 12.99
C LEU A 173 27.41 -5.94 13.49
N PHE A 174 26.77 -5.25 14.42
CA PHE A 174 27.36 -4.18 15.20
C PHE A 174 28.00 -4.78 16.46
N TYR A 175 29.10 -4.19 16.93
CA TYR A 175 29.86 -4.67 18.08
C TYR A 175 30.64 -3.51 18.70
N ILE A 176 31.26 -3.74 19.86
CA ILE A 176 32.21 -2.79 20.46
C ILE A 176 33.63 -3.30 20.30
N GLY A 177 34.51 -2.45 19.79
CA GLY A 177 35.96 -2.61 19.88
C GLY A 177 36.52 -1.79 21.03
N TRP A 178 37.50 -2.35 21.75
CA TRP A 178 38.21 -1.64 22.83
C TRP A 178 39.61 -1.22 22.38
N GLY A 179 39.90 0.07 22.52
CA GLY A 179 41.19 0.65 22.12
C GLY A 179 41.47 2.01 22.75
N GLY A 180 41.17 2.16 24.04
CA GLY A 180 41.20 3.45 24.76
C GLY A 180 39.81 4.06 24.99
N GLY A 181 38.75 3.27 24.79
CA GLY A 181 37.35 3.64 24.94
C GLY A 181 36.48 2.72 24.07
N GLY A 182 35.20 2.58 24.42
CA GLY A 182 34.23 1.82 23.63
C GLY A 182 33.95 2.51 22.30
N SER A 183 34.08 1.78 21.20
CA SER A 183 33.86 2.28 19.85
C SER A 183 33.00 1.32 19.03
N LEU A 184 31.98 1.86 18.36
CA LEU A 184 31.02 1.10 17.56
C LEU A 184 31.67 0.58 16.29
N GLY A 185 31.84 -0.73 16.22
CA GLY A 185 32.21 -1.46 15.01
C GLY A 185 31.00 -1.89 14.21
N LEU A 186 31.22 -2.11 12.91
CA LEU A 186 30.25 -2.72 12.00
C LEU A 186 30.94 -3.75 11.09
N ALA A 187 30.33 -4.92 10.96
CA ALA A 187 30.68 -5.99 10.05
C ALA A 187 29.45 -6.40 9.24
N THR A 188 29.64 -6.88 8.01
CA THR A 188 28.54 -7.39 7.18
C THR A 188 28.85 -8.77 6.61
N SER A 189 27.82 -9.56 6.32
CA SER A 189 27.94 -10.91 5.77
C SER A 189 26.74 -11.28 4.90
N SER A 190 26.95 -12.04 3.82
CA SER A 190 25.84 -12.65 3.06
C SER A 190 25.34 -13.98 3.65
N ASN A 191 26.13 -14.63 4.50
CA ASN A 191 25.87 -16.00 4.99
C ASN A 191 25.96 -16.18 6.51
N SER A 192 26.21 -15.10 7.28
CA SER A 192 26.47 -15.08 8.74
C SER A 192 27.73 -15.82 9.20
N ILE A 193 28.60 -16.25 8.29
CA ILE A 193 29.83 -17.01 8.57
C ILE A 193 31.05 -16.18 8.16
N ASN A 194 31.07 -15.68 6.93
CA ASN A 194 32.16 -14.87 6.40
C ASN A 194 31.83 -13.39 6.61
N TRP A 195 32.58 -12.70 7.47
CA TRP A 195 32.30 -11.31 7.86
C TRP A 195 33.32 -10.34 7.27
N THR A 196 32.84 -9.27 6.65
CA THR A 196 33.64 -8.14 6.17
C THR A 196 33.43 -6.96 7.10
N LYS A 197 34.47 -6.60 7.87
CA LYS A 197 34.48 -5.43 8.75
C LYS A 197 34.71 -4.12 8.00
N CYS A 198 34.13 -3.05 8.54
CA CYS A 198 34.58 -1.70 8.25
C CYS A 198 36.02 -1.47 8.75
N GLN A 199 36.74 -0.55 8.11
CA GLN A 199 38.13 -0.25 8.48
C GLN A 199 38.18 0.58 9.77
N ASP A 200 37.35 1.61 9.83
CA ASP A 200 37.23 2.54 10.95
C ASP A 200 35.97 2.24 11.77
N SER A 201 35.97 2.66 13.04
CA SER A 201 34.78 2.65 13.89
C SER A 201 33.73 3.65 13.38
N VAL A 202 32.46 3.30 13.46
CA VAL A 202 31.32 4.13 13.04
C VAL A 202 31.23 5.41 13.90
N PHE A 203 31.37 5.28 15.22
CA PHE A 203 31.67 6.37 16.16
C PHE A 203 32.14 5.82 17.52
N GLY A 204 32.76 6.67 18.34
CA GLY A 204 33.26 6.32 19.67
C GLY A 204 32.43 6.90 20.83
N GLY A 205 32.73 6.46 22.05
CA GLY A 205 32.11 6.98 23.28
C GLY A 205 30.78 6.32 23.66
N ILE A 206 30.57 5.08 23.20
CA ILE A 206 29.42 4.24 23.56
C ILE A 206 29.87 2.82 23.89
N ASP A 207 29.04 2.07 24.61
CA ASP A 207 29.23 0.64 24.81
C ASP A 207 27.87 -0.09 24.90
N ALA A 208 27.90 -1.41 24.71
CA ALA A 208 26.78 -2.35 24.67
C ALA A 208 25.58 -1.92 23.78
N PRO A 209 25.75 -1.93 22.44
CA PRO A 209 24.70 -1.57 21.50
C PRO A 209 23.69 -2.72 21.29
N MET A 210 22.42 -2.37 21.17
CA MET A 210 21.35 -3.23 20.65
C MET A 210 20.66 -2.52 19.48
N ILE A 211 20.37 -3.25 18.40
CA ILE A 211 19.40 -2.78 17.41
C ILE A 211 17.99 -3.19 17.82
N PHE A 212 17.08 -2.23 17.84
CA PHE A 212 15.63 -2.40 18.00
C PHE A 212 14.94 -2.05 16.66
N GLU A 213 13.96 -2.85 16.24
CA GLU A 213 13.16 -2.58 15.03
C GLU A 213 11.74 -2.17 15.42
N LYS A 214 11.26 -1.08 14.83
CA LYS A 214 9.90 -0.57 14.99
C LYS A 214 9.38 -0.03 13.67
N ASN A 215 8.22 -0.51 13.22
CA ASN A 215 7.52 0.00 12.04
C ASN A 215 8.39 0.07 10.77
N ASN A 216 9.20 -0.98 10.53
CA ASN A 216 10.20 -1.10 9.45
C ASN A 216 11.34 -0.04 9.51
N GLN A 217 11.52 0.64 10.64
CA GLN A 217 12.68 1.49 10.94
C GLN A 217 13.55 0.84 12.03
N TYR A 218 14.86 1.03 11.94
CA TYR A 218 15.80 0.54 12.94
C TYR A 218 16.29 1.69 13.83
N GLN A 219 16.39 1.41 15.13
CA GLN A 219 16.95 2.30 16.13
C GLN A 219 18.10 1.58 16.82
N ILE A 220 19.21 2.28 17.07
CA ILE A 220 20.30 1.76 17.90
C ILE A 220 20.12 2.31 19.32
N VAL A 221 20.06 1.40 20.30
CA VAL A 221 20.00 1.72 21.73
C VAL A 221 21.34 1.31 22.35
N PHE A 222 21.95 2.20 23.11
CA PHE A 222 23.29 2.01 23.67
C PHE A 222 23.42 2.76 25.00
N HIS A 223 24.52 2.59 25.73
CA HIS A 223 24.77 3.38 26.93
C HIS A 223 25.97 4.32 26.78
N THR A 224 25.97 5.36 27.62
CA THR A 224 27.01 6.38 27.75
C THR A 224 27.15 6.77 29.22
N ASP A 225 28.07 7.67 29.55
CA ASP A 225 28.17 8.27 30.88
C ASP A 225 26.86 8.95 31.35
N THR A 226 25.94 9.32 30.46
CA THR A 226 24.71 10.02 30.84
C THR A 226 23.54 9.09 31.19
N GLY A 227 23.64 7.80 30.86
CA GLY A 227 22.59 6.80 31.00
C GLY A 227 22.45 5.94 29.74
N ILE A 228 21.22 5.58 29.39
CA ILE A 228 20.88 4.83 28.17
C ILE A 228 20.26 5.76 27.16
N GLU A 229 20.73 5.68 25.92
CA GLU A 229 20.39 6.57 24.81
C GLU A 229 19.95 5.77 23.57
N GLN A 230 19.22 6.44 22.68
CA GLN A 230 18.82 5.92 21.38
C GLN A 230 19.21 6.88 20.25
N MET A 231 19.37 6.35 19.04
CA MET A 231 19.43 7.08 17.77
C MET A 231 18.63 6.33 16.70
N ASP A 232 17.99 7.05 15.78
CA ASP A 232 17.37 6.46 14.60
C ASP A 232 18.46 6.14 13.55
N ILE A 233 18.39 4.99 12.88
CA ILE A 233 19.27 4.64 11.76
C ILE A 233 18.63 5.15 10.47
N THR A 234 19.12 6.27 9.96
CA THR A 234 18.53 6.97 8.79
C THR A 234 18.93 6.37 7.44
N SER A 235 20.06 5.65 7.40
CA SER A 235 20.48 4.86 6.23
C SER A 235 21.40 3.74 6.69
N LEU A 236 21.18 2.52 6.20
CA LEU A 236 21.93 1.31 6.57
C LEU A 236 22.82 0.85 5.40
N ASN A 237 23.72 1.72 4.95
CA ASN A 237 24.60 1.47 3.80
C ASN A 237 26.01 1.03 4.21
N ASN A 238 26.14 -0.16 4.79
CA ASN A 238 27.43 -0.73 5.19
C ASN A 238 28.21 0.27 6.07
N CYS A 239 29.48 0.57 5.76
CA CYS A 239 30.29 1.56 6.48
C CYS A 239 29.88 3.03 6.30
N GLN A 240 28.88 3.31 5.45
CA GLN A 240 28.23 4.61 5.28
C GLN A 240 26.86 4.66 5.99
N THR A 241 26.72 3.92 7.10
CA THR A 241 25.49 3.93 7.92
C THR A 241 25.37 5.26 8.68
N THR A 242 24.21 5.90 8.60
CA THR A 242 23.96 7.24 9.18
C THR A 242 22.89 7.19 10.27
N PHE A 243 22.99 8.14 11.21
CA PHE A 243 22.16 8.19 12.41
C PHE A 243 21.57 9.59 12.62
N SER A 244 20.43 9.70 13.31
CA SER A 244 19.84 10.98 13.72
C SER A 244 19.13 10.88 15.08
N ASN A 245 18.44 11.95 15.48
CA ASN A 245 17.43 11.95 16.55
C ASN A 245 17.92 11.40 17.90
N ARG A 246 19.19 11.65 18.24
CA ARG A 246 19.80 11.22 19.51
C ARG A 246 18.98 11.68 20.71
N GLN A 247 18.51 10.73 21.52
CA GLN A 247 17.67 10.97 22.70
C GLN A 247 18.15 10.12 23.88
N VAL A 248 17.98 10.64 25.10
CA VAL A 248 18.25 9.86 26.33
C VAL A 248 16.94 9.21 26.78
N LEU A 249 16.92 7.88 26.88
CA LEU A 249 15.76 7.11 27.32
C LEU A 249 15.62 7.12 28.84
N ILE A 250 16.69 6.76 29.55
CA ILE A 250 16.78 6.80 31.01
C ILE A 250 18.15 7.30 31.46
N ARG A 251 18.17 8.10 32.53
CA ARG A 251 19.41 8.63 33.13
C ARG A 251 19.82 7.83 34.36
N ARG A 252 21.12 7.91 34.70
CA ARG A 252 21.59 7.61 36.05
C ARG A 252 20.85 8.51 37.04
N GLY A 253 20.41 7.95 38.16
CA GLY A 253 19.60 8.64 39.17
C GLY A 253 20.05 8.30 40.58
N PRO A 254 19.30 8.74 41.62
CA PRO A 254 19.65 8.50 43.01
C PRO A 254 19.38 7.04 43.45
N GLU A 255 18.87 6.17 42.58
CA GLU A 255 18.47 4.82 42.94
C GLU A 255 19.69 3.93 43.25
N TYR A 256 19.67 3.34 44.44
CA TYR A 256 20.81 2.59 45.02
C TYR A 256 21.33 1.42 44.18
N TYR A 257 20.58 0.98 43.16
CA TYR A 257 20.88 -0.14 42.27
C TYR A 257 21.53 0.27 40.94
N ASP A 258 21.50 1.55 40.52
CA ASP A 258 22.12 2.02 39.26
C ASP A 258 22.83 3.38 39.32
N ILE A 259 22.85 4.03 40.49
CA ILE A 259 23.50 5.33 40.75
C ILE A 259 24.94 5.45 40.22
N ASN A 260 25.75 4.38 40.28
CA ASN A 260 27.13 4.45 39.82
C ASN A 260 27.26 4.24 38.31
N HIS A 261 26.50 3.30 37.72
CA HIS A 261 26.57 3.00 36.29
C HIS A 261 25.28 2.33 35.81
N MET A 262 24.93 2.58 34.54
CA MET A 262 23.95 1.81 33.77
C MET A 262 24.65 1.31 32.50
N ILE A 263 24.44 0.05 32.12
CA ILE A 263 25.02 -0.57 30.92
C ILE A 263 24.01 -1.51 30.26
N ALA A 264 24.32 -1.91 29.02
CA ALA A 264 23.70 -3.03 28.31
C ALA A 264 22.15 -3.02 28.25
N PRO A 265 21.56 -2.08 27.48
CA PRO A 265 20.13 -2.10 27.17
C PRO A 265 19.69 -3.36 26.42
N SER A 266 18.51 -3.86 26.77
CA SER A 266 17.71 -4.72 25.89
C SER A 266 16.27 -4.20 25.83
N LEU A 267 15.88 -3.70 24.66
CA LEU A 267 14.59 -3.04 24.40
C LEU A 267 13.67 -3.95 23.57
N ILE A 268 12.45 -4.18 24.07
CA ILE A 268 11.36 -4.83 23.32
C ILE A 268 10.04 -4.06 23.47
N GLU A 269 9.11 -4.25 22.54
CA GLU A 269 7.78 -3.64 22.55
C GLU A 269 6.69 -4.72 22.47
N ILE A 270 5.67 -4.61 23.32
CA ILE A 270 4.55 -5.55 23.43
C ILE A 270 3.29 -4.74 23.75
N ASN A 271 2.24 -4.83 22.93
CA ASN A 271 0.95 -4.16 23.14
C ASN A 271 1.11 -2.64 23.43
N ASP A 272 1.74 -1.91 22.52
CA ASP A 272 2.06 -0.47 22.63
C ASP A 272 2.87 -0.07 23.90
N LYS A 273 3.46 -1.03 24.63
CA LYS A 273 4.31 -0.80 25.80
C LYS A 273 5.73 -1.30 25.56
N GLN A 274 6.69 -0.40 25.75
CA GLN A 274 8.12 -0.71 25.69
C GLN A 274 8.66 -1.17 27.06
N TYR A 275 9.52 -2.18 27.01
CA TYR A 275 10.25 -2.77 28.13
C TYR A 275 11.75 -2.66 27.84
N LEU A 276 12.42 -1.76 28.56
CA LEU A 276 13.87 -1.56 28.51
C LEU A 276 14.50 -2.25 29.72
N TYR A 277 14.99 -3.46 29.50
CA TYR A 277 15.85 -4.16 30.46
C TYR A 277 17.25 -3.55 30.40
N TYR A 278 17.94 -3.48 31.53
CA TYR A 278 19.32 -2.98 31.59
C TYR A 278 20.04 -3.47 32.84
N VAL A 279 21.36 -3.32 32.87
CA VAL A 279 22.17 -3.66 34.04
C VAL A 279 22.61 -2.39 34.76
N GLY A 280 22.35 -2.31 36.06
CA GLY A 280 22.74 -1.19 36.92
C GLY A 280 23.82 -1.60 37.92
N ARG A 281 24.70 -0.66 38.29
CA ARG A 281 25.67 -0.82 39.37
C ARG A 281 25.31 0.04 40.57
N GLY A 282 25.10 -0.61 41.72
CA GLY A 282 24.80 0.06 42.97
C GLY A 282 26.02 0.55 43.74
N ASN A 283 25.78 1.12 44.93
CA ASN A 283 26.84 1.49 45.89
C ASN A 283 27.49 0.27 46.57
N ASP A 284 26.85 -0.89 46.52
CA ASP A 284 27.43 -2.19 46.84
C ASP A 284 28.38 -2.72 45.76
N LEU A 285 28.57 -1.97 44.66
CA LEU A 285 29.37 -2.31 43.49
C LEU A 285 28.90 -3.55 42.70
N ILE A 286 27.77 -4.15 43.07
CA ILE A 286 27.16 -5.34 42.44
C ILE A 286 26.33 -4.91 41.22
N TRP A 287 26.61 -5.53 40.08
CA TRP A 287 25.84 -5.40 38.83
C TRP A 287 24.56 -6.23 38.88
N LYS A 288 23.40 -5.57 38.73
CA LYS A 288 22.06 -6.15 38.88
C LYS A 288 21.18 -5.86 37.67
N MET A 289 20.24 -6.78 37.40
CA MET A 289 19.23 -6.62 36.37
C MET A 289 18.16 -5.60 36.79
N ASN A 290 17.73 -4.74 35.88
CA ASN A 290 16.71 -3.72 36.09
C ASN A 290 15.77 -3.64 34.87
N LEU A 291 14.61 -3.03 35.07
CA LEU A 291 13.63 -2.71 34.03
C LEU A 291 13.22 -1.24 34.13
N ALA A 292 13.10 -0.57 33.00
CA ALA A 292 12.29 0.62 32.83
C ALA A 292 11.20 0.33 31.79
N THR A 293 10.01 0.90 31.95
CA THR A 293 8.92 0.75 30.98
C THR A 293 8.38 2.10 30.56
N ALA A 294 7.95 2.19 29.30
CA ALA A 294 7.19 3.32 28.79
C ALA A 294 5.96 2.79 28.06
N SER A 295 4.77 3.29 28.41
CA SER A 295 3.56 3.05 27.63
C SER A 295 3.42 4.16 26.60
N ILE A 296 3.21 3.81 25.33
CA ILE A 296 2.70 4.77 24.35
C ILE A 296 1.30 5.20 24.84
N PRO A 297 0.91 6.48 24.79
CA PRO A 297 -0.38 6.91 25.30
C PRO A 297 -1.54 6.19 24.59
N GLU A 298 -2.47 5.62 25.36
CA GLU A 298 -3.58 4.78 24.84
C GLU A 298 -4.48 5.50 23.81
N ASN A 299 -4.39 6.83 23.72
CA ASN A 299 -5.09 7.69 22.76
C ASN A 299 -4.39 7.87 21.40
N THR A 300 -3.24 7.26 21.12
CA THR A 300 -2.60 7.36 19.80
C THR A 300 -3.34 6.53 18.74
N THR A 301 -4.37 7.12 18.13
CA THR A 301 -5.14 6.51 17.04
C THR A 301 -4.35 6.55 15.72
N ALA A 302 -4.25 5.41 15.03
CA ALA A 302 -3.60 5.36 13.73
C ALA A 302 -4.56 5.81 12.62
N THR A 303 -4.10 6.61 11.66
CA THR A 303 -4.96 7.16 10.60
C THR A 303 -4.73 6.50 9.24
N ILE A 304 -5.77 5.93 8.65
CA ILE A 304 -5.70 5.18 7.38
C ILE A 304 -6.19 6.06 6.23
N ILE A 305 -5.29 6.40 5.30
CA ILE A 305 -5.64 7.06 4.04
C ILE A 305 -5.98 5.98 3.01
N ILE A 306 -7.21 6.01 2.50
CA ILE A 306 -7.71 5.13 1.44
C ILE A 306 -7.93 6.00 0.19
N PRO A 307 -7.09 5.86 -0.86
CA PRO A 307 -7.18 6.66 -2.07
C PRO A 307 -8.35 6.24 -2.96
N GLY A 308 -8.68 7.11 -3.91
CA GLY A 308 -9.73 6.90 -4.90
C GLY A 308 -9.39 5.92 -6.01
N LEU A 309 -10.31 5.81 -6.96
CA LEU A 309 -10.18 5.03 -8.18
C LEU A 309 -8.96 5.52 -9.01
N MET A 310 -8.23 4.58 -9.63
CA MET A 310 -6.97 4.78 -10.37
C MET A 310 -5.76 5.33 -9.57
N ALA A 311 -5.96 5.89 -8.37
CA ALA A 311 -4.89 6.39 -7.51
C ALA A 311 -4.03 5.30 -6.82
N SER A 312 -4.00 4.08 -7.36
CA SER A 312 -3.19 2.96 -6.88
C SER A 312 -2.78 2.09 -8.06
N TRP A 313 -1.54 1.63 -8.07
CA TRP A 313 -0.96 0.95 -9.23
C TRP A 313 0.04 -0.15 -8.83
N ASN A 314 0.13 -1.14 -9.70
CA ASN A 314 1.11 -2.24 -9.69
C ASN A 314 1.18 -2.80 -11.13
N LYS A 315 2.37 -2.89 -11.74
CA LYS A 315 2.46 -3.24 -13.18
C LYS A 315 2.00 -4.65 -13.51
N ASN A 316 2.34 -5.60 -12.65
CA ASN A 316 2.01 -7.02 -12.83
C ASN A 316 0.49 -7.23 -12.76
N ALA A 317 -0.18 -6.57 -11.82
CA ALA A 317 -1.64 -6.66 -11.69
C ALA A 317 -2.39 -5.89 -12.78
N ILE A 318 -1.96 -4.67 -13.13
CA ILE A 318 -2.67 -3.82 -14.10
C ILE A 318 -2.40 -4.27 -15.55
N LEU A 319 -1.13 -4.36 -15.96
CA LEU A 319 -0.73 -4.60 -17.35
C LEU A 319 -0.72 -6.09 -17.73
N HIS A 320 -0.37 -6.96 -16.78
CA HIS A 320 -0.21 -8.40 -17.01
C HIS A 320 -1.31 -9.27 -16.37
N ASN A 321 -2.30 -8.66 -15.69
CA ASN A 321 -3.41 -9.35 -15.01
C ASN A 321 -3.00 -10.41 -13.96
N GLN A 322 -1.79 -10.30 -13.40
CA GLN A 322 -1.31 -11.24 -12.38
C GLN A 322 -1.94 -10.95 -11.01
N GLU A 323 -2.01 -11.97 -10.15
CA GLU A 323 -2.29 -11.76 -8.73
C GLU A 323 -0.98 -11.43 -8.01
N VAL A 324 -1.02 -10.43 -7.13
CA VAL A 324 0.15 -9.86 -6.43
C VAL A 324 -0.18 -9.66 -4.96
N SER A 325 0.84 -9.54 -4.11
CA SER A 325 0.66 -9.23 -2.70
C SER A 325 0.08 -7.83 -2.50
N GLN A 326 -0.76 -7.67 -1.47
CA GLN A 326 -1.27 -6.37 -1.05
C GLN A 326 -0.15 -5.38 -0.65
N ALA A 327 1.05 -5.88 -0.32
CA ALA A 327 2.22 -5.05 -0.05
C ALA A 327 2.90 -4.47 -1.30
N GLU A 328 2.56 -4.93 -2.50
CA GLU A 328 3.15 -4.49 -3.78
C GLU A 328 2.35 -3.36 -4.46
N TRP A 329 1.26 -2.89 -3.87
CA TRP A 329 0.46 -1.77 -4.37
C TRP A 329 0.97 -0.45 -3.79
N LYS A 330 1.13 0.57 -4.64
CA LYS A 330 1.55 1.92 -4.25
C LYS A 330 0.72 3.00 -4.96
N ILE A 331 0.75 4.22 -4.44
CA ILE A 331 0.38 5.41 -5.22
C ILE A 331 1.53 5.68 -6.21
N PRO A 332 1.29 5.70 -7.53
CA PRO A 332 2.34 5.99 -8.50
C PRO A 332 2.66 7.50 -8.54
N SER A 333 3.88 7.84 -8.95
CA SER A 333 4.44 9.20 -8.92
C SER A 333 3.63 10.28 -9.65
N PHE A 334 2.82 9.92 -10.65
CA PHE A 334 1.98 10.85 -11.42
C PHE A 334 0.66 11.25 -10.72
N VAL A 335 0.28 10.58 -9.63
CA VAL A 335 -0.93 10.88 -8.86
C VAL A 335 -0.60 11.93 -7.79
N LYS A 336 -1.12 13.16 -7.96
CA LYS A 336 -0.73 14.33 -7.17
C LYS A 336 -1.69 14.70 -6.05
N GLU A 337 -2.91 14.17 -6.11
CA GLU A 337 -4.05 14.54 -5.27
C GLU A 337 -3.77 14.44 -3.77
N TYR A 338 -2.99 13.43 -3.36
CA TYR A 338 -2.69 13.14 -1.95
C TYR A 338 -1.41 13.80 -1.45
N GLN A 339 -0.60 14.41 -2.32
CA GLN A 339 0.74 14.93 -1.95
C GLN A 339 0.64 15.99 -0.86
N GLY A 340 -0.32 16.92 -0.98
CA GLY A 340 -0.56 17.94 0.05
C GLY A 340 -0.99 17.36 1.41
N LEU A 341 -1.89 16.37 1.40
CA LEU A 341 -2.37 15.71 2.63
C LEU A 341 -1.25 14.92 3.31
N ILE A 342 -0.45 14.18 2.53
CA ILE A 342 0.72 13.41 3.00
C ILE A 342 1.75 14.35 3.61
N SER A 343 2.16 15.40 2.88
CA SER A 343 3.07 16.44 3.40
C SER A 343 2.51 17.14 4.63
N SER A 344 1.18 17.31 4.75
CA SER A 344 0.55 17.89 5.94
C SER A 344 0.68 16.97 7.16
N PHE A 345 0.59 15.65 7.02
CA PHE A 345 0.88 14.70 8.11
C PHE A 345 2.37 14.71 8.48
N ASP A 346 3.25 14.59 7.50
CA ASP A 346 4.71 14.57 7.70
C ASP A 346 5.19 15.89 8.37
N ASN A 347 4.68 17.05 7.93
CA ASN A 347 4.96 18.35 8.53
C ASN A 347 4.49 18.45 9.99
N HIS A 348 3.47 17.70 10.39
CA HIS A 348 3.01 17.61 11.78
C HIS A 348 3.74 16.53 12.59
N ALA A 349 4.80 15.94 12.04
CA ALA A 349 5.62 14.89 12.63
C ALA A 349 4.86 13.57 12.91
N PHE A 350 3.82 13.29 12.13
CA PHE A 350 3.24 11.94 12.05
C PHE A 350 4.14 11.05 11.18
N ILE A 351 4.46 9.85 11.66
CA ILE A 351 5.36 8.92 10.97
C ILE A 351 4.53 7.95 10.11
N LYS A 352 4.86 7.90 8.81
CA LYS A 352 4.25 6.97 7.85
C LYS A 352 4.56 5.52 8.22
N ASN A 353 3.54 4.66 8.16
CA ASN A 353 3.53 3.27 8.66
C ASN A 353 3.64 3.12 10.18
N SER A 354 3.45 4.20 10.96
CA SER A 354 3.35 4.18 12.42
C SER A 354 2.05 4.83 12.88
N ASP A 355 1.87 6.10 12.51
CA ASP A 355 0.82 6.97 13.02
C ASP A 355 -0.21 7.27 11.92
N TYR A 356 0.23 7.23 10.66
CA TYR A 356 -0.65 7.14 9.50
C TYR A 356 -0.18 6.09 8.49
N PHE A 357 -1.13 5.51 7.77
CA PHE A 357 -0.94 4.45 6.78
C PHE A 357 -1.62 4.82 5.46
N ILE A 358 -1.12 4.29 4.34
CA ILE A 358 -1.77 4.43 3.03
C ILE A 358 -2.11 3.04 2.53
N PHE A 359 -3.41 2.77 2.35
CA PHE A 359 -3.90 1.51 1.80
C PHE A 359 -4.11 1.66 0.29
N SER A 360 -3.07 1.38 -0.51
CA SER A 360 -3.20 1.31 -1.99
C SER A 360 -3.75 -0.06 -2.40
N TYR A 361 -4.65 -0.15 -3.39
CA TYR A 361 -5.38 -1.39 -3.70
C TYR A 361 -5.76 -1.54 -5.19
N ASP A 362 -6.18 -2.74 -5.59
CA ASP A 362 -6.73 -3.02 -6.91
C ASP A 362 -8.16 -2.46 -7.05
N TRP A 363 -8.24 -1.19 -7.44
CA TRP A 363 -9.48 -0.43 -7.67
C TRP A 363 -10.40 -1.02 -8.75
N ARG A 364 -10.02 -2.09 -9.45
CA ARG A 364 -10.90 -2.78 -10.41
C ARG A 364 -11.83 -3.79 -9.75
N LYS A 365 -11.42 -4.34 -8.59
CA LYS A 365 -12.08 -5.48 -7.92
C LYS A 365 -13.35 -5.05 -7.17
N PRO A 366 -14.31 -5.96 -6.93
CA PRO A 366 -15.53 -5.63 -6.19
C PRO A 366 -15.22 -5.10 -4.78
N LEU A 367 -16.04 -4.17 -4.28
CA LEU A 367 -15.85 -3.53 -2.97
C LEU A 367 -15.69 -4.55 -1.85
N GLU A 368 -16.52 -5.60 -1.80
CA GLU A 368 -16.47 -6.64 -0.75
C GLU A 368 -15.12 -7.37 -0.71
N ASN A 369 -14.45 -7.55 -1.86
CA ASN A 369 -13.09 -8.10 -1.91
C ASN A 369 -12.06 -7.11 -1.35
N THR A 370 -12.16 -5.84 -1.73
CA THR A 370 -11.27 -4.78 -1.25
C THR A 370 -11.39 -4.56 0.26
N ILE A 371 -12.61 -4.63 0.81
CA ILE A 371 -12.89 -4.54 2.26
C ILE A 371 -12.26 -5.71 3.02
N LYS A 372 -12.30 -6.93 2.48
CA LYS A 372 -11.60 -8.10 3.06
C LYS A 372 -10.09 -7.93 3.06
N ILE A 373 -9.51 -7.40 1.99
CA ILE A 373 -8.07 -7.13 1.87
C ILE A 373 -7.65 -6.00 2.83
N LEU A 374 -8.51 -5.00 3.04
CA LEU A 374 -8.32 -3.95 4.05
C LEU A 374 -8.27 -4.52 5.47
N ASP A 375 -9.17 -5.44 5.84
CA ASP A 375 -9.09 -6.09 7.16
C ASP A 375 -7.78 -6.87 7.32
N GLN A 376 -7.38 -7.65 6.32
CA GLN A 376 -6.11 -8.40 6.35
C GLN A 376 -4.89 -7.46 6.49
N TYR A 377 -4.89 -6.32 5.81
CA TYR A 377 -3.86 -5.28 5.93
C TYR A 377 -3.83 -4.68 7.35
N LEU A 378 -4.99 -4.29 7.90
CA LEU A 378 -5.08 -3.64 9.21
C LEU A 378 -4.77 -4.58 10.38
N ASN A 379 -5.19 -5.85 10.33
CA ASN A 379 -4.71 -6.86 11.29
C ASN A 379 -3.18 -6.98 11.21
N THR A 380 -2.62 -7.11 10.00
CA THR A 380 -1.17 -7.28 9.80
C THR A 380 -0.35 -6.07 10.26
N LYS A 381 -0.85 -4.84 10.04
CA LYS A 381 -0.11 -3.59 10.31
C LYS A 381 -0.40 -2.94 11.65
N ILE A 382 -1.50 -3.31 12.32
CA ILE A 382 -1.94 -2.66 13.57
C ILE A 382 -2.33 -3.71 14.62
N TRP A 383 -3.39 -4.50 14.39
CA TRP A 383 -3.98 -5.28 15.49
C TRP A 383 -3.18 -6.51 15.92
N ASN A 384 -2.23 -7.00 15.10
CA ASN A 384 -1.27 -8.03 15.51
C ASN A 384 -0.31 -7.55 16.62
N SER A 385 0.05 -6.26 16.66
CA SER A 385 0.90 -5.66 17.71
C SER A 385 0.09 -4.90 18.76
N SER A 386 -1.11 -4.45 18.38
CA SER A 386 -1.89 -3.42 19.08
C SER A 386 -3.40 -3.76 19.12
N PRO A 387 -3.84 -4.90 19.70
CA PRO A 387 -5.18 -5.46 19.43
C PRO A 387 -6.38 -4.54 19.72
N ASN A 388 -6.26 -3.65 20.71
CA ASN A 388 -7.33 -2.74 21.15
C ASN A 388 -7.29 -1.36 20.47
N LYS A 389 -6.29 -1.10 19.61
CA LYS A 389 -5.97 0.23 19.07
C LYS A 389 -7.00 0.65 18.02
N LYS A 390 -7.74 1.73 18.31
CA LYS A 390 -8.72 2.27 17.36
C LYS A 390 -8.05 3.06 16.24
N ILE A 391 -8.68 3.04 15.07
CA ILE A 391 -8.20 3.73 13.87
C ILE A 391 -9.12 4.88 13.46
N ASN A 392 -8.54 5.88 12.83
CA ASN A 392 -9.25 6.86 12.01
C ASN A 392 -9.17 6.42 10.55
N ILE A 393 -10.17 6.74 9.73
CA ILE A 393 -10.15 6.50 8.28
C ILE A 393 -10.40 7.81 7.54
N ILE A 394 -9.57 8.12 6.55
CA ILE A 394 -9.81 9.14 5.52
C ILE A 394 -9.95 8.41 4.19
N GLY A 395 -11.15 8.33 3.64
CA GLY A 395 -11.40 7.68 2.33
C GLY A 395 -11.81 8.69 1.27
N HIS A 396 -11.09 8.76 0.16
CA HIS A 396 -11.40 9.64 -0.97
C HIS A 396 -12.07 8.88 -2.11
N SER A 397 -13.13 9.44 -2.72
CA SER A 397 -13.82 8.87 -3.88
C SER A 397 -14.25 7.41 -3.61
N LEU A 398 -13.90 6.45 -4.49
CA LEU A 398 -14.07 5.00 -4.27
C LEU A 398 -13.50 4.52 -2.90
N GLY A 399 -12.39 5.10 -2.44
CA GLY A 399 -11.79 4.79 -1.15
C GLY A 399 -12.66 5.18 0.05
N GLY A 400 -13.55 6.16 -0.11
CA GLY A 400 -14.55 6.52 0.90
C GLY A 400 -15.73 5.56 0.96
N LEU A 401 -16.10 4.91 -0.14
CA LEU A 401 -17.01 3.76 -0.12
C LEU A 401 -16.37 2.57 0.62
N VAL A 402 -15.13 2.22 0.27
CA VAL A 402 -14.34 1.17 0.96
C VAL A 402 -14.26 1.45 2.46
N GLY A 403 -13.83 2.66 2.85
CA GLY A 403 -13.69 3.06 4.24
C GLY A 403 -15.01 3.09 5.01
N ARG A 404 -16.10 3.56 4.39
CA ARG A 404 -17.43 3.57 5.00
C ARG A 404 -17.95 2.16 5.28
N ILE A 405 -17.93 1.29 4.28
CA ILE A 405 -18.48 -0.07 4.43
C ILE A 405 -17.60 -0.90 5.37
N TYR A 406 -16.27 -0.72 5.32
CA TYR A 406 -15.36 -1.31 6.31
C TYR A 406 -15.74 -0.88 7.74
N ALA A 407 -16.00 0.40 7.96
CA ALA A 407 -16.37 0.95 9.26
C ALA A 407 -17.74 0.45 9.76
N GLN A 408 -18.74 0.29 8.88
CA GLN A 408 -20.04 -0.30 9.23
C GLN A 408 -19.89 -1.75 9.75
N ASN A 409 -18.94 -2.50 9.20
CA ASN A 409 -18.67 -3.88 9.61
C ASN A 409 -17.75 -4.02 10.85
N HIS A 410 -17.02 -2.97 11.24
CA HIS A 410 -16.02 -3.00 12.32
C HIS A 410 -16.12 -1.78 13.26
N ALA A 411 -17.34 -1.33 13.54
CA ALA A 411 -17.60 -0.04 14.18
C ALA A 411 -16.98 0.11 15.58
N ASP A 412 -16.70 -0.98 16.28
CA ASP A 412 -15.97 -1.03 17.56
C ASP A 412 -14.50 -0.56 17.42
N LYS A 413 -13.84 -0.94 16.31
CA LYS A 413 -12.44 -0.61 16.00
C LYS A 413 -12.25 0.83 15.48
N ILE A 414 -13.32 1.53 15.10
CA ILE A 414 -13.26 2.87 14.50
C ILE A 414 -13.40 3.97 15.56
N ASN A 415 -12.52 4.98 15.47
CA ASN A 415 -12.59 6.22 16.23
C ASN A 415 -13.25 7.36 15.41
N LYS A 416 -12.74 7.65 14.20
CA LYS A 416 -13.30 8.62 13.25
C LYS A 416 -13.34 8.03 11.84
N LEU A 417 -14.30 8.46 11.04
CA LEU A 417 -14.38 8.16 9.60
C LEU A 417 -14.64 9.47 8.86
N ILE A 418 -13.83 9.79 7.86
CA ILE A 418 -14.01 10.93 6.98
C ILE A 418 -14.09 10.43 5.55
N THR A 419 -15.19 10.73 4.86
CA THR A 419 -15.37 10.39 3.44
C THR A 419 -15.35 11.66 2.59
N VAL A 420 -14.44 11.71 1.62
CA VAL A 420 -14.19 12.88 0.76
C VAL A 420 -14.66 12.56 -0.66
N GLY A 421 -15.55 13.38 -1.24
CA GLY A 421 -16.03 13.24 -2.63
C GLY A 421 -16.58 11.84 -2.98
N SER A 422 -17.20 11.14 -2.02
CA SER A 422 -17.47 9.70 -2.12
C SER A 422 -18.88 9.40 -2.65
N PRO A 423 -19.06 8.59 -3.72
CA PRO A 423 -20.37 8.35 -4.33
C PRO A 423 -21.17 7.31 -3.53
N HIS A 424 -21.68 7.70 -2.36
CA HIS A 424 -22.41 6.80 -1.45
C HIS A 424 -23.74 6.27 -2.01
N GLN A 425 -24.25 6.83 -3.11
CA GLN A 425 -25.40 6.34 -3.87
C GLN A 425 -25.06 5.93 -5.33
N GLY A 426 -23.76 5.79 -5.66
CA GLY A 426 -23.27 5.52 -7.02
C GLY A 426 -23.13 6.76 -7.92
N THR A 427 -22.77 6.56 -9.19
CA THR A 427 -22.71 7.61 -10.24
C THR A 427 -23.32 7.10 -11.55
N ALA A 428 -24.03 7.96 -12.29
CA ALA A 428 -24.67 7.60 -13.55
C ALA A 428 -23.66 7.20 -14.64
N GLN A 429 -22.44 7.72 -14.60
CA GLN A 429 -21.40 7.58 -15.64
C GLN A 429 -21.01 6.12 -15.96
N VAL A 430 -21.30 5.16 -15.06
CA VAL A 430 -21.03 3.73 -15.31
C VAL A 430 -22.09 3.05 -16.17
N TYR A 431 -23.23 3.70 -16.44
CA TYR A 431 -24.36 3.10 -17.17
C TYR A 431 -23.98 2.67 -18.59
N LYS A 432 -23.37 3.55 -19.39
CA LYS A 432 -22.94 3.25 -20.77
C LYS A 432 -21.86 2.15 -20.85
N PRO A 433 -20.77 2.18 -20.04
CA PRO A 433 -19.78 1.10 -20.00
C PRO A 433 -20.37 -0.27 -19.64
N LEU A 434 -21.29 -0.33 -18.68
CA LEU A 434 -21.91 -1.58 -18.24
C LEU A 434 -22.96 -2.09 -19.23
N SER A 435 -23.75 -1.19 -19.82
CA SER A 435 -24.89 -1.53 -20.68
C SER A 435 -24.51 -1.84 -22.13
N ALA A 436 -23.45 -1.22 -22.65
CA ALA A 436 -22.99 -1.38 -24.05
C ALA A 436 -21.46 -1.42 -24.23
N GLY A 437 -20.68 -1.02 -23.23
CA GLY A 437 -19.22 -0.85 -23.38
C GLY A 437 -18.84 0.41 -24.18
N GLU A 438 -19.75 1.37 -24.21
CA GLU A 438 -19.55 2.72 -24.70
C GLU A 438 -18.91 3.56 -23.58
N ILE A 439 -17.92 4.40 -23.92
CA ILE A 439 -17.16 5.21 -22.98
C ILE A 439 -17.08 6.62 -23.56
N ASP A 440 -17.89 7.54 -23.01
CA ASP A 440 -17.86 8.97 -23.36
C ASP A 440 -16.51 9.59 -23.00
N ARG A 441 -16.06 10.61 -23.73
CA ARG A 441 -14.80 11.32 -23.41
C ARG A 441 -15.03 12.40 -22.38
N GLU A 442 -14.52 12.18 -21.16
CA GLU A 442 -14.51 13.15 -20.07
C GLU A 442 -13.08 13.53 -19.65
N ASN A 443 -12.93 14.51 -18.75
CA ASN A 443 -11.66 14.86 -18.11
C ASN A 443 -11.56 14.28 -16.69
N THR A 444 -11.89 12.99 -16.52
CA THR A 444 -12.03 12.32 -15.20
C THR A 444 -11.14 11.10 -15.06
N TRP A 445 -10.75 10.76 -13.81
CA TRP A 445 -10.02 9.52 -13.52
C TRP A 445 -10.85 8.27 -13.84
N LEU A 446 -12.17 8.34 -13.72
CA LEU A 446 -13.11 7.28 -14.10
C LEU A 446 -13.00 6.98 -15.60
N TRP A 447 -12.94 8.01 -16.45
CA TRP A 447 -12.77 7.88 -17.89
C TRP A 447 -11.45 7.19 -18.29
N ILE A 448 -10.29 7.68 -17.80
CA ILE A 448 -9.01 7.02 -18.11
C ILE A 448 -8.99 5.57 -17.60
N ALA A 449 -9.49 5.30 -16.39
CA ALA A 449 -9.54 3.95 -15.86
C ALA A 449 -10.35 3.00 -16.76
N GLN A 450 -11.51 3.43 -17.27
CA GLN A 450 -12.32 2.65 -18.19
C GLN A 450 -11.62 2.42 -19.54
N LYS A 451 -11.02 3.48 -20.12
CA LYS A 451 -10.23 3.40 -21.36
C LYS A 451 -9.05 2.43 -21.20
N LEU A 452 -8.24 2.58 -20.15
CA LEU A 452 -7.07 1.72 -19.91
C LEU A 452 -7.47 0.26 -19.67
N VAL A 453 -8.47 -0.01 -18.82
CA VAL A 453 -8.93 -1.40 -18.61
C VAL A 453 -9.42 -2.02 -19.92
N LEU A 454 -10.14 -1.27 -20.76
CA LEU A 454 -10.55 -1.75 -22.08
C LEU A 454 -9.34 -2.03 -22.99
N ILE A 455 -8.44 -1.06 -23.16
CA ILE A 455 -7.30 -1.14 -24.11
C ILE A 455 -6.31 -2.24 -23.71
N ILE A 456 -6.00 -2.39 -22.41
CA ILE A 456 -5.07 -3.41 -21.91
C ILE A 456 -5.63 -4.83 -22.08
N ASN A 457 -6.96 -5.01 -22.01
CA ASN A 457 -7.59 -6.34 -21.86
C ASN A 457 -8.43 -6.81 -23.04
N LYS A 458 -8.80 -5.91 -23.96
CA LYS A 458 -9.65 -6.26 -25.11
C LYS A 458 -8.92 -7.22 -26.04
N ASN A 459 -9.57 -8.33 -26.35
CA ASN A 459 -9.18 -9.25 -27.40
C ASN A 459 -10.05 -9.04 -28.65
N THR A 460 -9.75 -9.75 -29.73
CA THR A 460 -10.38 -9.57 -31.05
C THR A 460 -11.83 -10.07 -31.15
N ILE A 461 -12.36 -10.76 -30.14
CA ILE A 461 -13.67 -11.44 -30.18
C ILE A 461 -14.62 -10.88 -29.10
N GLU A 462 -14.10 -10.56 -27.92
CA GLU A 462 -14.88 -10.08 -26.78
C GLU A 462 -15.31 -8.62 -26.97
N SER A 463 -16.62 -8.35 -26.87
CA SER A 463 -17.13 -6.97 -26.99
C SER A 463 -16.66 -6.09 -25.83
N ASN A 464 -16.65 -4.77 -26.04
CA ASN A 464 -16.25 -3.81 -25.02
C ASN A 464 -17.00 -4.06 -23.71
N ARG A 465 -18.33 -4.24 -23.78
CA ARG A 465 -19.20 -4.49 -22.63
C ARG A 465 -18.76 -5.68 -21.79
N VAL A 466 -18.49 -6.81 -22.44
CA VAL A 466 -18.13 -8.05 -21.73
C VAL A 466 -16.72 -7.91 -21.14
N THR A 467 -15.79 -7.29 -21.88
CA THR A 467 -14.44 -6.96 -21.37
C THR A 467 -14.53 -6.08 -20.11
N VAL A 468 -15.32 -5.00 -20.15
CA VAL A 468 -15.51 -4.07 -19.03
C VAL A 468 -16.15 -4.75 -17.82
N ASN A 469 -17.29 -5.43 -17.97
CA ASN A 469 -17.95 -6.14 -16.87
C ASN A 469 -17.04 -7.21 -16.20
N LYS A 470 -16.19 -7.87 -16.99
CA LYS A 470 -15.26 -8.92 -16.55
C LYS A 470 -13.97 -8.40 -15.90
N ARG A 471 -13.46 -7.25 -16.34
CA ARG A 471 -12.15 -6.70 -15.92
C ARG A 471 -12.24 -5.47 -15.01
N PHE A 472 -13.42 -4.84 -14.94
CA PHE A 472 -13.71 -3.69 -14.07
C PHE A 472 -15.00 -3.90 -13.26
N PRO A 473 -15.20 -5.05 -12.56
CA PRO A 473 -16.47 -5.36 -11.91
C PRO A 473 -16.91 -4.36 -10.82
N VAL A 474 -16.01 -3.53 -10.24
CA VAL A 474 -16.40 -2.47 -9.30
C VAL A 474 -17.37 -1.45 -9.90
N LEU A 475 -17.46 -1.34 -11.24
CA LEU A 475 -18.43 -0.44 -11.87
C LEU A 475 -19.88 -0.83 -11.50
N LEU A 476 -20.16 -2.11 -11.22
CA LEU A 476 -21.45 -2.55 -10.69
C LEU A 476 -21.67 -2.06 -9.24
N ASP A 477 -20.62 -2.02 -8.41
CA ASP A 477 -20.68 -1.44 -7.07
C ASP A 477 -20.81 0.10 -7.06
N LEU A 478 -20.47 0.75 -8.17
CA LEU A 478 -20.67 2.18 -8.42
C LEU A 478 -21.99 2.50 -9.15
N PHE A 479 -22.79 1.49 -9.53
CA PHE A 479 -24.05 1.68 -10.22
C PHE A 479 -25.04 2.50 -9.37
N PRO A 480 -25.84 3.42 -9.95
CA PRO A 480 -26.77 4.24 -9.17
C PRO A 480 -27.73 3.44 -8.29
N THR A 481 -28.05 3.98 -7.11
CA THR A 481 -29.16 3.54 -6.26
C THR A 481 -30.28 4.58 -6.17
N TYR A 482 -30.32 5.51 -7.12
CA TYR A 482 -31.30 6.58 -7.25
C TYR A 482 -31.83 6.64 -8.70
N ASP A 483 -32.93 7.36 -8.93
CA ASP A 483 -33.55 7.48 -10.24
C ASP A 483 -32.71 8.39 -11.16
N PHE A 484 -32.05 7.78 -12.15
CA PHE A 484 -31.04 8.42 -13.01
C PHE A 484 -31.36 8.35 -14.51
N LEU A 485 -32.49 7.75 -14.91
CA LEU A 485 -32.93 7.67 -16.29
C LEU A 485 -34.27 8.41 -16.46
N THR A 486 -34.44 9.10 -17.58
CA THR A 486 -35.69 9.77 -17.96
C THR A 486 -36.12 9.41 -19.37
N THR A 487 -37.43 9.32 -19.63
CA THR A 487 -37.95 9.26 -21.00
C THR A 487 -37.69 10.57 -21.75
N GLU A 488 -37.78 10.56 -23.09
CA GLU A 488 -37.80 11.78 -23.93
C GLU A 488 -38.90 12.78 -23.51
N SER A 489 -39.97 12.30 -22.88
CA SER A 489 -41.05 13.11 -22.28
C SER A 489 -40.78 13.61 -20.85
N GLY A 490 -39.56 13.43 -20.32
CA GLY A 490 -39.13 13.92 -19.02
C GLY A 490 -39.59 13.10 -17.80
N ASN A 491 -40.24 11.95 -18.00
CA ASN A 491 -40.69 11.10 -16.89
C ASN A 491 -39.52 10.28 -16.34
N ALA A 492 -39.30 10.33 -15.03
CA ALA A 492 -38.27 9.54 -14.37
C ALA A 492 -38.60 8.03 -14.39
N ILE A 493 -37.58 7.22 -14.61
CA ILE A 493 -37.66 5.75 -14.60
C ILE A 493 -37.07 5.25 -13.28
N HIS A 494 -37.93 4.66 -12.45
CA HIS A 494 -37.55 4.26 -11.10
C HIS A 494 -36.46 3.19 -11.08
N ILE A 495 -35.46 3.36 -10.22
CA ILE A 495 -34.32 2.44 -10.04
C ILE A 495 -34.74 1.02 -9.65
N SER A 496 -35.96 0.85 -9.11
CA SER A 496 -36.59 -0.45 -8.87
C SER A 496 -36.88 -1.24 -10.16
N SER A 497 -37.16 -0.56 -11.28
CA SER A 497 -37.55 -1.16 -12.57
C SER A 497 -36.36 -1.55 -13.48
N ILE A 498 -35.21 -0.90 -13.32
CA ILE A 498 -33.99 -1.08 -14.15
C ILE A 498 -33.40 -2.49 -13.95
N SER A 499 -32.95 -3.15 -15.03
CA SER A 499 -32.43 -4.53 -15.03
C SER A 499 -31.07 -4.65 -14.34
N ILE A 500 -30.15 -3.72 -14.62
CA ILE A 500 -28.85 -3.66 -13.91
C ILE A 500 -29.09 -3.14 -12.48
N LYS A 501 -28.48 -3.81 -11.49
CA LYS A 501 -28.58 -3.44 -10.06
C LYS A 501 -27.20 -3.30 -9.43
N ASN A 502 -27.06 -2.35 -8.51
CA ASN A 502 -25.91 -2.29 -7.60
C ASN A 502 -25.97 -3.46 -6.60
N PRO A 503 -24.95 -4.34 -6.54
CA PRO A 503 -24.97 -5.53 -5.67
C PRO A 503 -24.50 -5.25 -4.24
N THR A 504 -24.04 -4.04 -3.93
CA THR A 504 -23.33 -3.73 -2.68
C THR A 504 -23.94 -2.57 -1.90
N ILE A 505 -24.09 -1.37 -2.49
CA ILE A 505 -24.58 -0.19 -1.76
C ILE A 505 -25.93 -0.43 -1.04
N PRO A 506 -26.93 -1.12 -1.63
CA PRO A 506 -28.20 -1.42 -0.95
C PRO A 506 -28.10 -2.29 0.31
N LYS A 507 -26.99 -3.04 0.50
CA LYS A 507 -26.73 -3.83 1.72
C LYS A 507 -26.30 -2.96 2.90
N TYR A 508 -25.76 -1.77 2.63
CA TYR A 508 -25.04 -0.93 3.59
C TYR A 508 -25.70 0.45 3.73
N THR A 509 -27.03 0.49 3.76
CA THR A 509 -27.85 1.70 3.93
C THR A 509 -27.96 2.16 5.38
N ASP A 510 -27.99 1.24 6.35
CA ASP A 510 -27.96 1.57 7.78
C ASP A 510 -26.54 1.94 8.23
N ILE A 511 -26.40 3.17 8.75
CA ILE A 511 -25.15 3.76 9.23
C ILE A 511 -25.18 4.08 10.73
N PHE A 512 -26.22 3.66 11.47
CA PHE A 512 -26.44 4.05 12.87
C PHE A 512 -25.24 3.76 13.79
N ASN A 513 -24.51 2.67 13.54
CA ASN A 513 -23.33 2.28 14.31
C ASN A 513 -22.06 3.13 14.05
N ILE A 514 -22.06 3.95 12.99
CA ILE A 514 -20.96 4.84 12.59
C ILE A 514 -21.34 6.32 12.46
N GLU A 515 -22.62 6.71 12.52
CA GLU A 515 -23.04 8.11 12.33
C GLU A 515 -22.36 9.08 13.32
N ASN A 516 -22.17 8.66 14.57
CA ASN A 516 -21.45 9.45 15.56
C ASN A 516 -19.93 9.57 15.28
N LYS A 517 -19.36 8.81 14.33
CA LYS A 517 -17.94 8.82 13.91
C LYS A 517 -17.71 9.33 12.48
N LEU A 518 -18.71 9.23 11.60
CA LEU A 518 -18.68 9.66 10.20
C LEU A 518 -18.74 11.18 10.09
N SER A 519 -17.89 11.78 9.25
CA SER A 519 -17.99 13.13 8.71
C SER A 519 -17.77 13.11 7.19
N ILE A 520 -18.41 14.02 6.46
CA ILE A 520 -18.47 14.01 4.99
C ILE A 520 -17.94 15.34 4.45
N ILE A 521 -17.00 15.27 3.52
CA ILE A 521 -16.47 16.42 2.79
C ILE A 521 -16.82 16.23 1.31
N TYR A 522 -17.48 17.19 0.68
CA TYR A 522 -18.01 17.01 -0.68
C TYR A 522 -17.96 18.30 -1.52
N GLY A 523 -17.84 18.14 -2.83
CA GLY A 523 -17.76 19.27 -3.75
C GLY A 523 -19.13 19.77 -4.18
N THR A 524 -19.18 21.08 -4.43
CA THR A 524 -20.33 21.81 -4.97
C THR A 524 -19.91 22.62 -6.19
N ASP A 525 -20.91 23.15 -6.90
CA ASP A 525 -20.73 24.18 -7.93
C ASP A 525 -19.97 23.74 -9.19
N LYS A 526 -19.83 22.43 -9.43
CA LYS A 526 -19.50 21.87 -10.75
C LYS A 526 -20.70 21.13 -11.33
N ASN A 527 -20.97 21.34 -12.63
CA ASN A 527 -21.85 20.46 -13.40
C ASN A 527 -21.31 19.03 -13.33
N THR A 528 -22.17 18.08 -12.97
CA THR A 528 -21.83 16.67 -12.83
C THR A 528 -22.99 15.82 -13.36
N VAL A 529 -22.69 14.80 -14.16
CA VAL A 529 -23.70 13.96 -14.82
C VAL A 529 -24.62 13.33 -13.79
N LYS A 530 -25.88 13.75 -13.78
CA LYS A 530 -26.92 13.20 -12.90
C LYS A 530 -27.54 11.94 -13.50
N GLY A 531 -27.71 11.91 -14.81
CA GLY A 531 -28.45 10.87 -15.50
C GLY A 531 -28.48 11.03 -17.01
N TYR A 532 -29.30 10.21 -17.67
CA TYR A 532 -29.48 10.21 -19.12
C TYR A 532 -30.96 10.22 -19.53
N THR A 533 -31.27 11.02 -20.54
CA THR A 533 -32.50 10.85 -21.33
C THR A 533 -32.32 9.62 -22.21
N ILE A 534 -33.34 8.75 -22.26
CA ILE A 534 -33.29 7.47 -22.96
C ILE A 534 -34.50 7.25 -23.88
N LYS A 535 -34.22 6.54 -24.98
CA LYS A 535 -35.16 6.07 -26.00
C LYS A 535 -35.17 4.54 -26.06
N THR A 536 -36.06 3.99 -26.89
CA THR A 536 -36.01 2.55 -27.25
C THR A 536 -34.69 2.25 -27.96
N PRO A 537 -33.93 1.19 -27.56
CA PRO A 537 -32.66 0.86 -28.20
C PRO A 537 -32.79 0.55 -29.69
N SER A 538 -31.78 0.93 -30.45
CA SER A 538 -31.64 0.59 -31.87
C SER A 538 -31.64 -0.92 -32.11
N LEU A 539 -32.05 -1.38 -33.30
CA LEU A 539 -32.15 -2.81 -33.64
C LEU A 539 -30.82 -3.57 -33.41
N ILE A 540 -29.68 -2.92 -33.63
CA ILE A 540 -28.34 -3.49 -33.37
C ILE A 540 -28.11 -3.65 -31.87
N ASN A 541 -28.46 -2.65 -31.05
CA ASN A 541 -28.35 -2.76 -29.60
C ASN A 541 -29.33 -3.79 -29.03
N GLN A 542 -30.58 -3.88 -29.52
CA GLN A 542 -31.52 -4.95 -29.14
C GLN A 542 -30.96 -6.34 -29.47
N LEU A 543 -30.37 -6.52 -30.65
CA LEU A 543 -29.77 -7.79 -31.09
C LEU A 543 -28.56 -8.20 -30.24
N LEU A 544 -27.72 -7.22 -29.85
CA LEU A 544 -26.61 -7.42 -28.92
C LEU A 544 -27.06 -7.53 -27.44
N GLY A 545 -28.34 -7.27 -27.14
CA GLY A 545 -28.87 -7.11 -25.80
C GLY A 545 -28.26 -5.93 -25.03
N ASN A 546 -27.69 -4.95 -25.74
CA ASN A 546 -27.17 -3.69 -25.17
C ASN A 546 -28.33 -2.78 -24.76
N TYR A 547 -28.08 -1.93 -23.75
CA TYR A 547 -29.05 -0.92 -23.29
C TYR A 547 -30.44 -1.50 -22.99
N SER A 548 -30.51 -2.63 -22.28
CA SER A 548 -31.76 -3.30 -21.89
C SER A 548 -32.78 -2.40 -21.22
N ASP A 549 -32.30 -1.35 -20.54
CA ASP A 549 -33.09 -0.40 -19.77
C ASP A 549 -33.33 0.93 -20.50
N GLY A 550 -32.86 1.05 -21.75
CA GLY A 550 -33.01 2.22 -22.63
C GLY A 550 -31.68 2.76 -23.15
N GLU A 551 -31.65 3.17 -24.42
CA GLU A 551 -30.45 3.71 -25.09
C GLU A 551 -30.36 5.23 -24.86
N PRO A 552 -29.25 5.75 -24.30
CA PRO A 552 -29.09 7.19 -24.09
C PRO A 552 -29.17 8.01 -25.38
N THR A 553 -29.80 9.18 -25.29
CA THR A 553 -29.69 10.25 -26.29
C THR A 553 -28.75 11.34 -25.76
N ASP A 554 -29.02 11.81 -24.54
CA ASP A 554 -28.39 12.99 -23.94
C ASP A 554 -28.12 12.74 -22.45
N SER A 555 -27.06 13.33 -21.91
CA SER A 555 -26.83 13.42 -20.46
C SER A 555 -27.48 14.68 -19.88
N PHE A 556 -27.92 14.62 -18.63
CA PHE A 556 -28.34 15.80 -17.87
C PHE A 556 -27.59 15.92 -16.55
N ASP A 557 -27.25 17.15 -16.16
CA ASP A 557 -26.36 17.46 -15.04
C ASP A 557 -27.10 17.90 -13.77
N SER A 558 -26.36 17.92 -12.67
CA SER A 558 -26.70 18.57 -11.41
C SER A 558 -25.42 18.99 -10.68
N TYR A 559 -25.55 19.74 -9.58
CA TYR A 559 -24.42 20.12 -8.73
C TYR A 559 -23.66 18.91 -8.15
N GLY A 560 -22.34 18.99 -8.22
CA GLY A 560 -21.37 18.03 -7.68
C GLY A 560 -19.95 18.59 -7.79
N ASP A 561 -18.98 17.68 -7.82
CA ASP A 561 -17.55 18.01 -7.91
C ASP A 561 -16.94 17.80 -9.31
N GLY A 562 -17.78 17.51 -10.32
CA GLY A 562 -17.36 17.19 -11.69
C GLY A 562 -17.08 15.70 -11.92
N THR A 563 -17.31 14.85 -10.93
CA THR A 563 -17.30 13.37 -11.06
C THR A 563 -18.35 12.72 -10.16
N VAL A 564 -18.62 13.28 -8.97
CA VAL A 564 -19.62 12.79 -8.02
C VAL A 564 -20.62 13.90 -7.71
N LEU A 565 -21.91 13.59 -7.90
CA LEU A 565 -23.03 14.43 -7.52
C LEU A 565 -22.98 14.75 -6.02
N SER A 566 -23.25 16.01 -5.63
CA SER A 566 -23.33 16.38 -4.22
C SER A 566 -24.33 15.47 -3.48
N SER A 567 -25.52 15.24 -4.07
CA SER A 567 -26.56 14.36 -3.51
C SER A 567 -26.13 12.91 -3.33
N SER A 568 -25.23 12.37 -4.17
CA SER A 568 -24.71 11.01 -3.99
C SER A 568 -23.76 10.90 -2.79
N THR A 569 -23.14 12.01 -2.37
CA THR A 569 -22.28 12.04 -1.17
C THR A 569 -23.05 12.15 0.15
N LEU A 570 -24.30 12.61 0.15
CA LEU A 570 -25.01 12.94 1.39
C LEU A 570 -25.69 11.71 2.02
N ILE A 571 -25.24 11.38 3.24
CA ILE A 571 -25.84 10.38 4.13
C ILE A 571 -25.74 10.86 5.59
N GLY A 572 -26.68 10.44 6.44
CA GLY A 572 -26.69 10.78 7.88
C GLY A 572 -26.89 12.28 8.18
N SER A 573 -26.59 12.65 9.42
CA SER A 573 -26.77 14.00 9.96
C SER A 573 -26.02 15.09 9.17
N GLN A 574 -26.77 16.12 8.76
CA GLN A 574 -26.26 17.31 8.07
C GLN A 574 -25.21 18.09 8.88
N GLN A 575 -25.19 17.97 10.21
CA GLN A 575 -24.24 18.70 11.07
C GLN A 575 -22.77 18.31 10.85
N LYS A 576 -22.52 17.24 10.08
CA LYS A 576 -21.17 16.76 9.76
C LYS A 576 -20.89 16.70 8.25
N GLN A 577 -21.67 17.43 7.45
CA GLN A 577 -21.54 17.51 6.00
C GLN A 577 -20.91 18.86 5.64
N PHE A 578 -19.77 18.86 4.96
CA PHE A 578 -18.95 20.04 4.68
C PHE A 578 -18.72 20.22 3.18
N SER A 579 -19.39 21.22 2.59
CA SER A 579 -19.32 21.58 1.17
C SER A 579 -18.14 22.49 0.84
N PHE A 580 -17.51 22.27 -0.32
CA PHE A 580 -16.51 23.18 -0.89
C PHE A 580 -16.72 23.37 -2.40
N SER A 581 -16.54 24.59 -2.92
CA SER A 581 -16.68 24.95 -4.34
C SER A 581 -15.49 24.49 -5.20
N LEU A 582 -15.17 23.20 -5.13
CA LEU A 582 -13.95 22.56 -5.63
C LEU A 582 -14.28 21.33 -6.47
N ASN A 583 -13.41 20.99 -7.42
CA ASN A 583 -13.53 19.76 -8.20
C ASN A 583 -13.04 18.51 -7.44
N HIS A 584 -13.33 17.33 -7.99
CA HIS A 584 -13.03 16.01 -7.41
C HIS A 584 -11.55 15.81 -7.00
N GLY A 585 -10.58 16.34 -7.75
CA GLY A 585 -9.15 16.28 -7.38
C GLY A 585 -8.72 17.42 -6.46
N GLU A 586 -9.36 18.59 -6.55
CA GLU A 586 -9.12 19.74 -5.67
C GLU A 586 -9.56 19.46 -4.23
N ILE A 587 -10.68 18.76 -4.02
CA ILE A 587 -11.27 18.62 -2.68
C ILE A 587 -10.46 17.73 -1.72
N ILE A 588 -9.55 16.89 -2.20
CA ILE A 588 -8.58 16.17 -1.36
C ILE A 588 -7.20 16.88 -1.31
N SER A 589 -6.89 17.71 -2.32
CA SER A 589 -5.56 18.33 -2.48
C SER A 589 -5.44 19.76 -1.92
N GLN A 590 -6.53 20.51 -1.77
CA GLN A 590 -6.49 21.91 -1.31
C GLN A 590 -6.52 22.06 0.21
N VAL A 591 -5.99 23.21 0.69
CA VAL A 591 -5.76 23.48 2.12
C VAL A 591 -7.05 23.48 2.94
N SER A 592 -8.13 24.15 2.51
CA SER A 592 -9.34 24.29 3.35
C SER A 592 -10.08 22.96 3.59
N PRO A 593 -10.22 22.06 2.61
CA PRO A 593 -10.66 20.68 2.87
C PRO A 593 -9.71 19.89 3.78
N GLN A 594 -8.39 20.02 3.60
CA GLN A 594 -7.41 19.34 4.47
C GLN A 594 -7.45 19.87 5.91
N GLU A 595 -7.63 21.17 6.12
CA GLU A 595 -7.89 21.74 7.42
C GLU A 595 -9.15 21.12 8.05
N LYS A 596 -10.23 20.97 7.26
CA LYS A 596 -11.44 20.29 7.73
C LYS A 596 -11.18 18.82 8.10
N ILE A 597 -10.31 18.11 7.37
CA ILE A 597 -9.87 16.75 7.74
C ILE A 597 -9.19 16.78 9.12
N PHE A 598 -8.15 17.61 9.33
CA PHE A 598 -7.44 17.68 10.61
C PHE A 598 -8.37 18.09 11.77
N GLN A 599 -9.29 19.05 11.56
CA GLN A 599 -10.32 19.42 12.52
C GLN A 599 -11.25 18.26 12.89
N GLN A 600 -11.72 17.47 11.92
CA GLN A 600 -12.65 16.36 12.16
C GLN A 600 -11.96 15.09 12.72
N LEU A 601 -10.64 14.98 12.58
CA LEU A 601 -9.81 13.99 13.27
C LEU A 601 -9.47 14.38 14.72
N GLU A 602 -9.79 15.61 15.14
CA GLU A 602 -9.39 16.17 16.45
C GLU A 602 -7.87 16.17 16.68
N ILE A 603 -7.09 16.20 15.59
CA ILE A 603 -5.62 16.27 15.61
C ILE A 603 -5.18 17.72 15.87
N PRO A 604 -4.32 17.99 16.86
CA PRO A 604 -3.70 19.30 17.03
C PRO A 604 -2.83 19.67 15.82
N TYR A 605 -3.17 20.75 15.12
CA TYR A 605 -2.48 21.21 13.92
C TYR A 605 -2.14 22.71 13.99
N ASN A 606 -1.15 23.12 13.20
CA ASN A 606 -0.97 24.50 12.81
C ASN A 606 -1.33 24.67 11.33
N LEU A 607 -2.06 25.73 10.99
CA LEU A 607 -2.47 25.98 9.60
C LEU A 607 -1.28 26.28 8.66
N ASP A 608 -0.17 26.85 9.18
CA ASP A 608 1.06 27.12 8.41
C ASP A 608 1.80 25.86 7.93
N LYS A 609 1.41 24.68 8.43
CA LYS A 609 1.97 23.38 8.06
C LYS A 609 1.09 22.54 7.15
N ILE A 610 -0.17 22.94 6.94
CA ILE A 610 -1.07 22.30 5.98
C ILE A 610 -0.68 22.77 4.56
N THR A 611 -0.42 21.81 3.68
CA THR A 611 0.27 22.04 2.41
C THR A 611 -0.65 21.80 1.23
N ALA A 612 -0.81 22.80 0.35
CA ALA A 612 -1.55 22.60 -0.89
C ALA A 612 -0.87 21.56 -1.79
N GLY A 613 -1.63 20.55 -2.21
CA GLY A 613 -1.30 19.68 -3.33
C GLY A 613 -1.89 20.22 -4.63
N SER A 614 -1.97 19.34 -5.64
CA SER A 614 -2.63 19.61 -6.92
C SER A 614 -3.41 18.40 -7.39
N ALA A 615 -4.44 18.62 -8.21
CA ALA A 615 -5.05 17.57 -9.02
C ALA A 615 -4.19 17.31 -10.26
N THR A 616 -4.04 16.05 -10.67
CA THR A 616 -3.28 15.70 -11.87
C THR A 616 -4.05 16.12 -13.14
N LYS A 617 -3.38 16.73 -14.10
CA LYS A 617 -3.99 17.22 -15.35
C LYS A 617 -4.13 16.12 -16.40
N ILE A 618 -5.33 15.54 -16.46
CA ILE A 618 -5.73 14.45 -17.37
C ILE A 618 -5.74 14.87 -18.86
N SER A 619 -6.15 16.10 -19.18
CA SER A 619 -6.18 16.63 -20.55
C SER A 619 -5.58 18.05 -20.61
N PRO A 620 -4.65 18.35 -21.53
CA PRO A 620 -3.97 17.41 -22.43
C PRO A 620 -2.92 16.57 -21.67
N SER A 621 -2.67 15.33 -22.11
CA SER A 621 -1.62 14.46 -21.57
C SER A 621 -1.11 13.43 -22.59
N LEU A 622 0.06 12.85 -22.29
CA LEU A 622 0.57 11.64 -22.96
C LEU A 622 0.70 10.50 -21.94
N VAL A 623 0.24 9.31 -22.29
CA VAL A 623 0.27 8.11 -21.46
C VAL A 623 0.99 6.99 -22.21
N PHE A 624 2.05 6.44 -21.65
CA PHE A 624 2.78 5.32 -22.23
C PHE A 624 2.71 4.12 -21.29
N LEU A 625 2.37 2.94 -21.79
CA LEU A 625 2.38 1.69 -21.03
C LEU A 625 3.30 0.67 -21.72
N ILE A 626 4.24 0.08 -20.99
CA ILE A 626 5.14 -0.96 -21.50
C ILE A 626 4.76 -2.34 -20.97
N LYS A 627 4.65 -3.32 -21.86
CA LYS A 627 4.68 -4.75 -21.53
C LYS A 627 6.11 -5.23 -21.80
N SER A 628 6.86 -5.49 -20.73
CA SER A 628 8.29 -5.84 -20.77
C SER A 628 8.56 -7.16 -21.54
N PRO A 629 9.75 -7.35 -22.15
CA PRO A 629 11.08 -7.31 -21.50
C PRO A 629 11.94 -6.07 -21.83
N ALA A 630 11.31 -4.91 -21.97
CA ALA A 630 11.98 -3.61 -22.03
C ALA A 630 11.52 -2.68 -20.90
N GLN A 631 12.25 -1.58 -20.74
CA GLN A 631 11.89 -0.39 -19.98
C GLN A 631 11.76 0.82 -20.92
N ILE A 632 10.91 1.80 -20.60
CA ILE A 632 10.71 2.99 -21.45
C ILE A 632 11.11 4.31 -20.78
N SER A 633 11.50 5.28 -21.61
CA SER A 633 11.70 6.67 -21.21
C SER A 633 11.38 7.63 -22.35
N VAL A 634 10.96 8.85 -22.05
CA VAL A 634 10.54 9.85 -23.05
C VAL A 634 11.32 11.14 -22.86
N GLU A 635 11.85 11.69 -23.95
CA GLU A 635 12.55 12.99 -24.00
C GLU A 635 11.66 14.06 -24.65
N TYR A 636 11.59 15.26 -24.05
CA TYR A 636 10.91 16.43 -24.60
C TYR A 636 11.50 17.74 -24.05
N ASN A 637 11.91 18.65 -24.94
CA ASN A 637 12.53 19.94 -24.59
C ASN A 637 13.64 19.86 -23.52
N GLY A 638 14.49 18.82 -23.62
CA GLY A 638 15.60 18.58 -22.69
C GLY A 638 15.20 17.93 -21.34
N ASN A 639 13.91 17.73 -21.08
CA ASN A 639 13.43 16.94 -19.94
C ASN A 639 13.36 15.47 -20.32
N LYS A 640 13.63 14.58 -19.35
CA LYS A 640 13.47 13.13 -19.49
C LYS A 640 12.44 12.63 -18.47
N TYR A 641 11.48 11.84 -18.94
CA TYR A 641 10.47 11.16 -18.15
C TYR A 641 10.82 9.66 -18.14
N GLU A 642 11.04 9.09 -16.96
CA GLU A 642 11.30 7.66 -16.76
C GLU A 642 9.99 6.94 -16.39
N GLU A 643 9.91 5.63 -16.62
CA GLU A 643 8.76 4.83 -16.14
C GLU A 643 8.72 4.69 -14.61
N ASP A 644 7.50 4.59 -14.07
CA ASP A 644 7.21 4.14 -12.71
C ASP A 644 6.16 3.03 -12.81
N GLU A 645 6.54 1.77 -12.51
CA GLU A 645 5.68 0.60 -12.72
C GLU A 645 5.16 0.43 -14.16
N GLY A 646 6.05 0.53 -15.15
CA GLY A 646 5.70 0.31 -16.56
C GLY A 646 4.71 1.32 -17.15
N ILE A 647 4.52 2.47 -16.50
CA ILE A 647 3.75 3.61 -17.00
C ILE A 647 4.57 4.89 -16.95
N ILE A 648 4.44 5.72 -18.00
CA ILE A 648 4.79 7.14 -18.00
C ILE A 648 3.49 7.92 -18.20
N PHE A 649 3.25 8.95 -17.39
CA PHE A 649 2.11 9.85 -17.53
C PHE A 649 2.61 11.30 -17.55
N ILE A 650 2.65 11.92 -18.73
CA ILE A 650 3.04 13.32 -18.93
C ILE A 650 1.76 14.16 -18.87
N GLU A 651 1.40 14.61 -17.68
CA GLU A 651 0.30 15.57 -17.51
C GLU A 651 0.60 16.93 -18.15
N ASN A 652 -0.44 17.66 -18.55
CA ASN A 652 -0.31 18.99 -19.19
C ASN A 652 0.65 18.97 -20.40
N ALA A 653 0.62 17.90 -21.20
CA ALA A 653 1.51 17.72 -22.34
C ALA A 653 1.38 18.90 -23.34
N GLN A 654 2.52 19.35 -23.86
CA GLN A 654 2.62 20.52 -24.73
C GLN A 654 2.82 20.05 -26.18
N SER A 655 2.38 20.82 -27.17
CA SER A 655 2.59 20.42 -28.57
C SER A 655 4.08 20.43 -28.93
N GLY A 656 4.50 19.53 -29.83
CA GLY A 656 5.89 19.38 -30.25
C GLY A 656 6.32 17.91 -30.36
N ASP A 657 7.58 17.72 -30.72
CA ASP A 657 8.17 16.41 -30.99
C ASP A 657 8.62 15.73 -29.71
N TYR A 658 8.04 14.56 -29.43
CA TYR A 658 8.40 13.67 -28.33
C TYR A 658 9.21 12.49 -28.85
N LYS A 659 10.27 12.15 -28.11
CA LYS A 659 11.16 11.04 -28.44
C LYS A 659 11.02 9.94 -27.40
N LEU A 660 10.45 8.80 -27.78
CA LEU A 660 10.32 7.60 -26.97
C LEU A 660 11.57 6.73 -27.17
N ASN A 661 12.26 6.39 -26.09
CA ASN A 661 13.33 5.39 -26.08
C ASN A 661 12.84 4.12 -25.35
N ILE A 662 13.03 2.96 -25.96
CA ILE A 662 12.71 1.64 -25.41
C ILE A 662 14.03 0.88 -25.22
N GLN A 663 14.44 0.59 -23.99
CA GLN A 663 15.69 -0.11 -23.69
C GLN A 663 15.44 -1.55 -23.23
N GLY A 664 16.15 -2.51 -23.81
CA GLY A 664 16.03 -3.92 -23.46
C GLY A 664 16.51 -4.24 -22.04
N THR A 665 15.70 -5.01 -21.29
CA THR A 665 16.05 -5.52 -19.95
C THR A 665 16.18 -7.03 -19.92
N ASP A 666 15.45 -7.76 -20.78
CA ASP A 666 15.68 -9.17 -21.13
C ASP A 666 15.41 -9.38 -22.64
N LEU A 667 15.69 -10.56 -23.18
CA LEU A 667 15.40 -10.90 -24.58
C LEU A 667 13.91 -11.20 -24.81
N GLY A 668 13.40 -10.80 -25.99
CA GLY A 668 12.03 -11.13 -26.44
C GLY A 668 11.14 -9.93 -26.74
N LYS A 669 9.85 -10.21 -26.97
CA LYS A 669 8.89 -9.24 -27.53
C LYS A 669 8.33 -8.28 -26.51
N TYR A 670 8.40 -6.99 -26.81
CA TYR A 670 7.79 -5.92 -26.04
C TYR A 670 6.61 -5.29 -26.79
N GLN A 671 5.73 -4.62 -26.04
CA GLN A 671 4.65 -3.80 -26.59
C GLN A 671 4.53 -2.50 -25.80
N VAL A 672 4.59 -1.36 -26.50
CA VAL A 672 4.27 -0.04 -25.94
C VAL A 672 2.91 0.41 -26.44
N ILE A 673 2.01 0.76 -25.52
CA ILE A 673 0.72 1.42 -25.82
C ILE A 673 0.92 2.92 -25.60
N ILE A 674 0.56 3.74 -26.59
CA ILE A 674 0.76 5.20 -26.57
C ILE A 674 -0.59 5.90 -26.65
N GLY A 675 -1.05 6.43 -25.52
CA GLY A 675 -2.24 7.26 -25.39
C GLY A 675 -1.94 8.74 -25.57
N GLN A 676 -2.48 9.34 -26.61
CA GLN A 676 -2.49 10.78 -26.86
C GLN A 676 -3.83 11.36 -26.42
N VAL A 677 -3.85 12.13 -25.33
CA VAL A 677 -5.05 12.84 -24.86
C VAL A 677 -4.87 14.32 -25.20
N SER A 678 -5.49 14.77 -26.29
CA SER A 678 -5.56 16.19 -26.62
C SER A 678 -6.73 16.87 -25.90
N GLN A 679 -6.98 18.15 -26.16
CA GLN A 679 -8.17 18.85 -25.67
C GLN A 679 -9.47 18.42 -26.39
N SER A 680 -9.43 18.08 -27.69
CA SER A 680 -10.63 17.73 -28.47
C SER A 680 -10.92 16.22 -28.56
N ASN A 681 -9.89 15.37 -28.61
CA ASN A 681 -10.02 13.93 -28.84
C ASN A 681 -9.04 13.11 -27.97
N ASP A 682 -9.12 11.78 -28.09
CA ASP A 682 -8.10 10.86 -27.60
C ASP A 682 -7.80 9.79 -28.65
N ILE A 683 -6.52 9.42 -28.80
CA ILE A 683 -6.04 8.37 -29.71
C ILE A 683 -5.11 7.44 -28.93
N TRP A 684 -5.18 6.14 -29.22
CA TRP A 684 -4.39 5.11 -28.55
C TRP A 684 -3.72 4.23 -29.61
N ASP A 685 -2.44 4.50 -29.85
CA ASP A 685 -1.59 3.78 -30.78
C ASP A 685 -0.88 2.61 -30.06
N THR A 686 -0.28 1.69 -30.81
CA THR A 686 0.50 0.57 -30.25
C THR A 686 1.71 0.27 -31.11
N LEU A 687 2.88 0.16 -30.46
CA LEU A 687 4.18 -0.17 -31.02
C LEU A 687 4.61 -1.54 -30.49
N ASP A 688 4.74 -2.53 -31.37
CA ASP A 688 5.26 -3.86 -31.04
C ASP A 688 6.72 -3.99 -31.52
N GLY A 689 7.60 -4.58 -30.70
CA GLY A 689 9.02 -4.77 -31.04
C GLY A 689 9.64 -6.00 -30.35
N GLU A 690 10.93 -6.25 -30.58
CA GLU A 690 11.63 -7.44 -30.06
C GLU A 690 13.09 -7.17 -29.71
N ILE A 691 13.45 -7.41 -28.44
CA ILE A 691 14.82 -7.28 -27.93
C ILE A 691 15.62 -8.53 -28.31
N ILE A 692 16.67 -8.35 -29.12
CA ILE A 692 17.49 -9.43 -29.70
C ILE A 692 19.00 -9.27 -29.43
N LYS A 693 19.49 -8.09 -29.07
CA LYS A 693 20.92 -7.90 -28.76
C LYS A 693 21.30 -8.52 -27.42
N THR A 694 22.53 -9.02 -27.31
CA THR A 694 23.11 -9.54 -26.07
C THR A 694 24.36 -8.73 -25.68
N PRO A 695 24.43 -8.16 -24.46
CA PRO A 695 23.36 -8.07 -23.47
C PRO A 695 22.19 -7.17 -23.93
N PRO A 696 20.95 -7.43 -23.44
CA PRO A 696 19.74 -6.69 -23.80
C PRO A 696 19.85 -5.16 -23.71
N SER A 697 20.60 -4.65 -22.73
CA SER A 697 20.77 -3.21 -22.47
C SER A 697 21.52 -2.44 -23.57
N LEU A 698 22.14 -3.13 -24.54
CA LEU A 698 22.70 -2.52 -25.76
C LEU A 698 21.68 -2.33 -26.89
N GLN A 699 20.44 -2.81 -26.72
CA GLN A 699 19.32 -2.44 -27.57
C GLN A 699 18.58 -1.28 -26.92
N ILE A 700 18.64 -0.14 -27.61
CA ILE A 700 17.74 0.99 -27.43
C ILE A 700 17.10 1.17 -28.80
N ASP A 701 15.78 0.98 -28.84
CA ASP A 701 14.94 1.28 -30.00
C ASP A 701 14.29 2.65 -29.74
N THR A 702 14.11 3.47 -30.78
CA THR A 702 13.72 4.88 -30.62
C THR A 702 12.67 5.27 -31.65
N GLU A 703 11.59 5.90 -31.20
CA GLU A 703 10.52 6.44 -32.03
C GLU A 703 10.33 7.94 -31.72
N GLU A 704 10.24 8.77 -32.76
CA GLU A 704 10.02 10.22 -32.64
C GLU A 704 8.67 10.59 -33.28
N PHE A 705 7.83 11.33 -32.56
CA PHE A 705 6.49 11.71 -33.04
C PHE A 705 6.03 13.08 -32.52
N TYR A 706 5.28 13.79 -33.36
CA TYR A 706 4.69 15.08 -32.99
C TYR A 706 3.38 14.88 -32.23
N PHE A 707 3.31 15.35 -30.99
CA PHE A 707 2.04 15.47 -30.26
C PHE A 707 1.43 16.86 -30.48
N ASN A 708 0.10 16.91 -30.62
CA ASN A 708 -0.66 18.14 -30.70
C ASN A 708 -1.69 18.21 -29.56
N ASN A 709 -1.52 19.17 -28.66
CA ASN A 709 -2.37 19.31 -27.48
C ASN A 709 -3.81 19.76 -27.78
N GLN A 710 -4.11 20.24 -28.99
CA GLN A 710 -5.46 20.57 -29.44
C GLN A 710 -6.21 19.36 -30.00
N THR A 711 -5.57 18.62 -30.91
CA THR A 711 -6.15 17.47 -31.62
C THR A 711 -5.06 16.45 -31.92
N ALA A 712 -5.11 15.29 -31.27
CA ALA A 712 -4.19 14.19 -31.49
C ALA A 712 -4.40 13.53 -32.86
N THR A 713 -3.32 13.00 -33.43
CA THR A 713 -3.27 12.26 -34.70
C THR A 713 -2.47 10.98 -34.52
N SER A 714 -2.94 9.86 -35.08
CA SER A 714 -2.26 8.56 -34.92
C SER A 714 -0.81 8.61 -35.40
N ILE A 715 0.10 8.08 -34.58
CA ILE A 715 1.54 8.02 -34.86
C ILE A 715 1.82 7.06 -36.03
N PHE A 716 1.09 5.94 -36.07
CA PHE A 716 1.28 4.88 -37.06
C PHE A 716 0.08 4.86 -38.01
N PRO A 717 0.16 5.52 -39.19
CA PRO A 717 -0.98 5.59 -40.10
C PRO A 717 -1.39 4.19 -40.54
N THR A 718 -2.62 3.80 -40.19
CA THR A 718 -3.19 2.51 -40.61
C THR A 718 -3.08 2.34 -42.12
N THR A 719 -2.57 1.20 -42.56
CA THR A 719 -2.53 0.84 -43.98
C THR A 719 -3.96 0.72 -44.51
N THR A 720 -4.41 1.79 -45.18
CA THR A 720 -5.70 1.82 -45.87
C THR A 720 -5.80 0.59 -46.76
N PRO A 721 -6.86 -0.23 -46.64
CA PRO A 721 -7.08 -1.34 -47.57
C PRO A 721 -7.11 -0.78 -49.00
N ILE A 722 -6.22 -1.27 -49.86
CA ILE A 722 -6.20 -0.89 -51.28
C ILE A 722 -7.62 -1.14 -51.81
N PRO A 723 -8.33 -0.13 -52.36
CA PRO A 723 -9.69 -0.33 -52.83
C PRO A 723 -9.65 -1.38 -53.95
N SER A 724 -10.27 -2.53 -53.68
CA SER A 724 -10.34 -3.62 -54.65
C SER A 724 -10.95 -3.09 -55.95
N SER A 725 -10.23 -3.27 -57.05
CA SER A 725 -10.59 -2.75 -58.37
C SER A 725 -11.82 -3.48 -58.92
N THR A 726 -12.99 -3.05 -58.47
CA THR A 726 -14.28 -3.44 -59.03
C THR A 726 -14.30 -3.03 -60.52
N PRO A 727 -14.54 -3.95 -61.47
CA PRO A 727 -14.43 -3.64 -62.89
C PRO A 727 -15.51 -2.65 -63.32
N THR A 728 -15.09 -1.49 -63.84
CA THR A 728 -15.97 -0.39 -64.25
C THR A 728 -16.84 -0.77 -65.46
N PRO A 729 -18.16 -0.54 -65.41
CA PRO A 729 -19.01 -0.59 -66.60
C PRO A 729 -18.64 0.53 -67.59
N THR A 730 -18.57 0.23 -68.88
CA THR A 730 -18.16 1.19 -69.91
C THR A 730 -19.30 2.13 -70.29
N THR A 731 -19.12 3.45 -70.10
CA THR A 731 -20.00 4.50 -70.66
C THR A 731 -19.18 5.65 -71.24
N ASN A 732 -19.60 6.18 -72.39
CA ASN A 732 -18.88 7.22 -73.15
C ASN A 732 -18.95 8.64 -72.50
N PRO A 733 -18.05 9.55 -72.86
CA PRO A 733 -17.86 10.84 -72.17
C PRO A 733 -18.76 11.97 -72.68
N THR A 734 -18.99 12.99 -71.84
CA THR A 734 -19.52 14.30 -72.26
C THR A 734 -18.90 15.46 -71.44
N ILE A 735 -17.99 16.17 -72.13
CA ILE A 735 -17.51 17.56 -72.04
C ILE A 735 -17.87 18.43 -70.78
N THR A 736 -16.79 18.98 -70.21
CA THR A 736 -16.52 20.27 -69.51
C THR A 736 -17.53 21.45 -69.70
N PRO A 737 -17.58 22.51 -68.84
CA PRO A 737 -16.40 23.23 -68.30
C PRO A 737 -16.41 23.76 -66.84
N LEU A 738 -15.22 24.22 -66.42
CA LEU A 738 -14.90 25.04 -65.22
C LEU A 738 -15.13 26.54 -65.52
N PRO A 739 -15.40 27.41 -64.52
CA PRO A 739 -14.34 28.19 -63.82
C PRO A 739 -14.66 28.31 -62.29
N THR A 740 -14.03 29.11 -61.40
CA THR A 740 -12.99 30.17 -61.44
C THR A 740 -12.20 30.18 -60.09
N ILE A 741 -11.25 31.10 -59.88
CA ILE A 741 -10.57 31.37 -58.58
C ILE A 741 -10.44 32.89 -58.38
N THR A 742 -10.61 33.39 -57.14
CA THR A 742 -10.04 34.69 -56.69
C THR A 742 -9.85 34.75 -55.16
N SER A 743 -9.06 35.73 -54.68
CA SER A 743 -8.54 35.85 -53.30
C SER A 743 -8.62 37.30 -52.77
N THR A 744 -8.42 37.54 -51.45
CA THR A 744 -7.41 38.50 -50.88
C THR A 744 -7.47 38.76 -49.34
N SER A 745 -6.27 38.89 -48.74
CA SER A 745 -5.79 39.75 -47.60
C SER A 745 -6.58 40.11 -46.31
N SER A 746 -5.88 40.03 -45.16
CA SER A 746 -6.11 40.73 -43.86
C SER A 746 -5.59 42.19 -43.84
N PRO A 747 -5.82 43.03 -42.78
CA PRO A 747 -4.88 43.15 -41.63
C PRO A 747 -5.47 43.63 -40.26
N ILE A 748 -4.59 44.03 -39.30
CA ILE A 748 -4.71 44.21 -37.81
C ILE A 748 -3.66 45.30 -37.37
N PRO A 749 -3.63 46.02 -36.18
CA PRO A 749 -4.42 46.01 -34.90
C PRO A 749 -4.93 47.41 -34.39
N THR A 750 -5.42 47.52 -33.14
CA THR A 750 -5.35 48.73 -32.25
C THR A 750 -5.34 48.33 -30.74
N ILE A 751 -4.93 49.22 -29.80
CA ILE A 751 -4.55 48.90 -28.39
C ILE A 751 -4.95 50.04 -27.39
N THR A 752 -5.05 49.71 -26.07
CA THR A 752 -4.98 50.60 -24.85
C THR A 752 -6.18 51.54 -24.53
N PRO A 753 -6.33 52.10 -23.29
CA PRO A 753 -5.60 51.91 -22.01
C PRO A 753 -6.43 51.75 -20.68
N THR A 754 -5.71 51.60 -19.58
CA THR A 754 -6.01 51.49 -18.12
C THR A 754 -6.79 52.67 -17.47
N ILE A 755 -7.41 52.43 -16.29
CA ILE A 755 -7.55 53.37 -15.14
C ILE A 755 -7.72 52.59 -13.80
N THR A 756 -7.25 53.16 -12.69
CA THR A 756 -7.47 52.69 -11.29
C THR A 756 -7.80 53.89 -10.39
N PRO A 757 -8.67 53.76 -9.36
CA PRO A 757 -8.31 54.34 -8.05
C PRO A 757 -8.80 53.57 -6.79
N THR A 758 -8.21 53.93 -5.65
CA THR A 758 -8.58 53.60 -4.25
C THR A 758 -8.56 54.90 -3.41
N PRO A 759 -8.56 54.91 -2.05
CA PRO A 759 -9.58 54.45 -1.09
C PRO A 759 -10.01 55.53 -0.07
N VAL A 760 -11.08 55.29 0.74
CA VAL A 760 -11.45 56.08 1.96
C VAL A 760 -11.89 55.13 3.10
N SER A 761 -12.07 55.63 4.34
CA SER A 761 -11.80 54.92 5.61
C SER A 761 -12.76 55.24 6.79
N THR A 762 -12.46 54.73 8.01
CA THR A 762 -13.06 55.04 9.36
C THR A 762 -14.48 54.44 9.64
N SER A 763 -15.03 54.23 10.85
CA SER A 763 -14.62 54.21 12.30
C SER A 763 -15.82 53.76 13.19
N SER A 764 -15.76 53.37 14.49
CA SER A 764 -14.76 52.79 15.42
C SER A 764 -15.37 52.58 16.84
N LEU A 765 -14.60 52.02 17.81
CA LEU A 765 -14.72 52.13 19.29
C LEU A 765 -15.71 51.22 20.11
N ASN A 766 -15.20 50.83 21.31
CA ASN A 766 -15.87 50.70 22.62
C ASN A 766 -16.83 49.52 22.96
N THR A 767 -16.95 49.01 24.21
CA THR A 767 -16.01 48.76 25.36
C THR A 767 -16.73 47.90 26.45
N THR A 768 -16.02 47.62 27.57
CA THR A 768 -16.42 46.99 28.87
C THR A 768 -16.37 45.44 28.94
N THR A 769 -15.77 44.72 29.91
CA THR A 769 -15.10 44.91 31.25
C THR A 769 -15.90 44.44 32.49
N SER A 770 -15.16 44.00 33.53
CA SER A 770 -15.55 43.38 34.83
C SER A 770 -15.75 41.85 34.74
N ASN A 771 -15.03 40.97 35.49
CA ASN A 771 -14.71 40.84 36.95
C ASN A 771 -15.82 40.05 37.70
N THR A 772 -15.58 39.14 38.66
CA THR A 772 -14.36 38.70 39.39
C THR A 772 -14.63 37.40 40.18
N THR A 773 -13.58 36.80 40.80
CA THR A 773 -13.61 36.02 42.10
C THR A 773 -14.40 34.70 42.21
N ASN A 774 -14.12 33.75 43.13
CA ASN A 774 -12.86 33.28 43.77
C ASN A 774 -13.13 31.94 44.53
N SER A 775 -12.06 31.15 44.79
CA SER A 775 -12.00 30.04 45.79
C SER A 775 -12.96 28.84 45.60
N THR A 776 -12.84 27.66 46.25
CA THR A 776 -11.94 27.18 47.33
C THR A 776 -11.71 25.66 47.23
N ASN A 777 -10.54 25.16 47.67
CA ASN A 777 -10.32 23.76 48.12
C ASN A 777 -10.87 23.57 49.58
N PRO A 778 -10.86 22.39 50.28
CA PRO A 778 -10.06 21.16 50.06
C PRO A 778 -10.74 19.79 50.43
N THR A 779 -9.93 18.71 50.54
CA THR A 779 -10.11 17.48 51.38
C THR A 779 -11.25 16.48 51.05
N ALA A 780 -11.21 15.18 51.41
CA ALA A 780 -10.12 14.21 51.73
C ALA A 780 -10.69 12.76 51.90
N SER A 781 -9.81 11.82 52.33
CA SER A 781 -10.06 10.50 52.95
C SER A 781 -10.49 9.29 52.08
N THR A 782 -9.57 8.32 52.00
CA THR A 782 -9.82 6.86 52.14
C THR A 782 -9.91 6.52 53.64
N PRO A 783 -10.44 5.34 54.08
CA PRO A 783 -9.63 4.11 54.12
C PRO A 783 -10.36 2.74 53.99
N GLU A 784 -9.56 1.73 53.61
CA GLU A 784 -9.49 0.34 54.10
C GLU A 784 -10.65 -0.71 54.04
N PHE A 785 -10.23 -1.90 53.55
CA PHE A 785 -10.74 -3.28 53.76
C PHE A 785 -10.65 -3.71 55.26
N PRO A 786 -11.14 -4.89 55.77
CA PRO A 786 -11.02 -6.21 55.08
C PRO A 786 -11.90 -7.45 55.47
N VAL A 787 -11.72 -8.52 54.66
CA VAL A 787 -11.45 -9.94 55.07
C VAL A 787 -12.57 -11.01 55.22
N LYS A 788 -12.32 -12.17 54.55
CA LYS A 788 -12.75 -13.58 54.79
C LYS A 788 -14.24 -14.00 54.59
N SER A 789 -14.56 -15.26 54.22
CA SER A 789 -13.80 -16.35 53.53
C SER A 789 -14.64 -17.63 53.28
N ASN A 790 -14.23 -18.45 52.28
CA ASN A 790 -14.28 -19.93 52.27
C ASN A 790 -15.67 -20.66 52.15
N LEU A 791 -15.81 -21.90 51.64
CA LEU A 791 -14.88 -22.90 51.03
C LEU A 791 -15.68 -24.01 50.25
N ILE A 792 -14.95 -24.85 49.48
CA ILE A 792 -15.27 -26.24 49.04
C ILE A 792 -16.36 -26.47 47.95
N ALA A 793 -16.31 -27.51 47.09
CA ALA A 793 -15.28 -28.02 46.14
C ALA A 793 -15.80 -29.28 45.38
N GLN A 794 -15.01 -29.77 44.41
CA GLN A 794 -15.00 -31.14 43.79
C GLN A 794 -16.02 -31.49 42.67
N ASN A 795 -15.74 -32.41 41.72
CA ASN A 795 -14.49 -32.81 40.99
C ASN A 795 -14.81 -33.81 39.81
N TRP A 796 -13.77 -34.28 39.09
CA TRP A 796 -13.68 -35.47 38.17
C TRP A 796 -14.19 -35.34 36.70
N THR A 797 -13.64 -36.03 35.67
CA THR A 797 -12.30 -36.63 35.40
C THR A 797 -12.14 -37.04 33.90
N LYS A 798 -10.92 -36.85 33.33
CA LYS A 798 -10.29 -37.63 32.20
C LYS A 798 -11.02 -37.59 30.82
N SER A 799 -10.41 -37.91 29.67
CA SER A 799 -9.16 -38.63 29.33
C SER A 799 -8.45 -38.08 28.05
N ILE A 800 -7.27 -38.64 27.72
CA ILE A 800 -6.53 -38.46 26.44
C ILE A 800 -6.17 -39.86 25.88
N PRO A 801 -5.80 -40.03 24.60
CA PRO A 801 -4.38 -40.31 24.30
C PRO A 801 -3.83 -39.66 23.01
N LYS A 802 -2.50 -39.77 22.79
CA LYS A 802 -1.76 -39.28 21.61
C LYS A 802 -1.16 -40.44 20.78
N THR A 803 -1.11 -40.27 19.45
CA THR A 803 -0.12 -40.87 18.51
C THR A 803 -0.03 -39.94 17.29
N ASN A 804 1.09 -39.42 16.73
CA ASN A 804 2.56 -39.60 16.82
C ASN A 804 3.21 -40.41 15.66
N LYS A 805 4.24 -39.81 15.04
CA LYS A 805 5.24 -40.33 14.06
C LYS A 805 4.90 -40.54 12.55
N ASN A 806 5.35 -39.57 11.73
CA ASN A 806 6.52 -39.62 10.83
C ASN A 806 6.65 -40.51 9.55
N LEU A 807 7.19 -39.87 8.48
CA LEU A 807 8.24 -40.27 7.50
C LEU A 807 7.92 -40.75 6.05
N VAL A 808 8.65 -40.12 5.09
CA VAL A 808 9.29 -40.66 3.84
C VAL A 808 8.52 -40.76 2.48
N SER A 809 8.58 -39.64 1.73
CA SER A 809 9.19 -39.41 0.38
C SER A 809 8.78 -40.09 -0.96
N ASN A 810 9.14 -39.36 -2.04
CA ASN A 810 9.41 -39.73 -3.46
C ASN A 810 8.31 -39.69 -4.54
N SER A 811 8.51 -38.78 -5.50
CA SER A 811 8.01 -38.83 -6.90
C SER A 811 8.94 -39.68 -7.79
N PRO A 812 8.59 -40.00 -9.07
CA PRO A 812 8.95 -39.12 -10.20
C PRO A 812 7.97 -39.16 -11.42
N THR A 813 8.40 -38.58 -12.56
CA THR A 813 7.63 -38.34 -13.81
C THR A 813 7.92 -39.36 -14.94
N PRO A 814 7.22 -39.26 -16.09
CA PRO A 814 7.84 -39.52 -17.41
C PRO A 814 7.58 -38.41 -18.48
N LYS A 815 8.02 -38.62 -19.74
CA LYS A 815 8.41 -37.56 -20.71
C LYS A 815 7.83 -37.66 -22.15
N VAL A 816 7.43 -36.50 -22.70
CA VAL A 816 7.84 -35.85 -23.99
C VAL A 816 8.02 -36.64 -25.33
N ASN A 817 7.25 -36.21 -26.36
CA ASN A 817 7.44 -36.18 -27.85
C ASN A 817 7.79 -37.43 -28.71
N LYS A 818 7.12 -37.59 -29.89
CA LYS A 818 7.65 -37.19 -31.24
C LYS A 818 6.77 -37.53 -32.48
N SER A 819 7.00 -36.75 -33.56
CA SER A 819 6.94 -37.09 -35.03
C SER A 819 5.61 -37.18 -35.83
N LYS A 820 5.77 -37.09 -37.17
CA LYS A 820 4.76 -36.91 -38.25
C LYS A 820 4.58 -38.19 -39.13
N PRO A 821 3.58 -38.27 -40.03
CA PRO A 821 3.15 -39.51 -40.71
C PRO A 821 3.62 -39.67 -42.17
N GLN A 822 3.40 -40.85 -42.76
CA GLN A 822 3.29 -41.01 -44.23
C GLN A 822 2.34 -42.15 -44.69
N VAL A 823 1.41 -41.75 -45.56
CA VAL A 823 0.68 -42.44 -46.65
C VAL A 823 0.74 -43.98 -46.80
N LEU A 824 -0.44 -44.58 -46.84
CA LEU A 824 -0.85 -45.49 -47.94
C LEU A 824 -2.28 -45.13 -48.37
N GLY A 825 -2.70 -45.38 -49.61
CA GLY A 825 -4.00 -44.92 -50.12
C GLY A 825 -4.66 -45.84 -51.13
N THR A 826 -5.93 -45.56 -51.42
CA THR A 826 -6.74 -46.23 -52.46
C THR A 826 -7.68 -45.22 -53.15
N THR A 827 -7.90 -45.41 -54.44
CA THR A 827 -8.70 -44.55 -55.32
C THR A 827 -10.10 -45.13 -55.51
N ILE A 828 -11.16 -44.31 -55.64
CA ILE A 828 -12.34 -44.61 -56.49
C ILE A 828 -13.22 -43.36 -56.75
N ASN A 829 -13.80 -43.29 -57.95
CA ASN A 829 -14.84 -42.40 -58.52
C ASN A 829 -14.92 -40.90 -58.16
N LYS A 830 -14.92 -40.07 -59.23
CA LYS A 830 -14.72 -38.61 -59.19
C LYS A 830 -15.92 -37.76 -59.67
N LYS A 831 -17.13 -38.32 -59.84
CA LYS A 831 -18.31 -37.59 -60.35
C LYS A 831 -19.51 -37.45 -59.40
N GLU A 832 -19.83 -38.44 -58.56
CA GLU A 832 -20.92 -38.28 -57.58
C GLU A 832 -20.51 -37.41 -56.39
N ASN A 833 -19.26 -37.56 -55.93
CA ASN A 833 -18.68 -36.78 -54.84
C ASN A 833 -18.75 -35.26 -55.06
N GLN A 834 -18.85 -34.76 -56.29
CA GLN A 834 -18.91 -33.32 -56.54
C GLN A 834 -20.26 -32.70 -56.13
N LYS A 835 -21.39 -33.37 -56.38
CA LYS A 835 -22.70 -32.93 -55.87
C LYS A 835 -22.80 -33.07 -54.36
N ILE A 836 -22.31 -34.18 -53.80
CA ILE A 836 -22.27 -34.41 -52.35
C ILE A 836 -21.37 -33.37 -51.67
N PHE A 837 -20.24 -32.99 -52.28
CA PHE A 837 -19.36 -31.93 -51.78
C PHE A 837 -20.03 -30.57 -51.78
N TYR A 838 -20.73 -30.14 -52.84
CA TYR A 838 -21.42 -28.85 -52.83
C TYR A 838 -22.61 -28.82 -51.83
N ILE A 839 -23.36 -29.91 -51.69
CA ILE A 839 -24.43 -30.01 -50.68
C ILE A 839 -23.84 -30.00 -49.27
N SER A 840 -22.75 -30.75 -49.03
CA SER A 840 -22.04 -30.77 -47.76
C SER A 840 -21.40 -29.42 -47.43
N LEU A 841 -20.85 -28.71 -48.42
CA LEU A 841 -20.26 -27.38 -48.26
C LEU A 841 -21.34 -26.34 -47.96
N ALA A 842 -22.50 -26.40 -48.62
CA ALA A 842 -23.65 -25.57 -48.29
C ALA A 842 -24.17 -25.87 -46.86
N LEU A 843 -24.28 -27.14 -46.48
CA LEU A 843 -24.63 -27.55 -45.11
C LEU A 843 -23.58 -27.11 -44.09
N VAL A 844 -22.28 -27.16 -44.40
CA VAL A 844 -21.22 -26.65 -43.53
C VAL A 844 -21.28 -25.13 -43.43
N ILE A 845 -21.51 -24.40 -44.51
CA ILE A 845 -21.68 -22.93 -44.48
C ILE A 845 -22.92 -22.53 -43.67
N VAL A 846 -24.04 -23.25 -43.82
CA VAL A 846 -25.26 -23.02 -43.02
C VAL A 846 -25.04 -23.41 -41.56
N CYS A 847 -24.40 -24.54 -41.26
CA CYS A 847 -24.09 -24.95 -39.90
C CYS A 847 -23.04 -24.05 -39.24
N VAL A 848 -22.07 -23.50 -39.99
CA VAL A 848 -21.10 -22.49 -39.49
C VAL A 848 -21.81 -21.16 -39.28
N GLY A 849 -22.70 -20.73 -40.17
CA GLY A 849 -23.54 -19.54 -39.97
C GLY A 849 -24.43 -19.66 -38.73
N ILE A 850 -25.09 -20.81 -38.54
CA ILE A 850 -25.89 -21.13 -37.36
C ILE A 850 -25.00 -21.27 -36.11
N TYR A 851 -23.81 -21.86 -36.20
CA TYR A 851 -22.87 -21.95 -35.08
C TYR A 851 -22.35 -20.57 -34.67
N LEU A 852 -22.01 -19.70 -35.62
CA LEU A 852 -21.66 -18.30 -35.37
C LEU A 852 -22.85 -17.55 -34.74
N LEU A 853 -24.08 -17.80 -35.19
CA LEU A 853 -25.29 -17.23 -34.58
C LEU A 853 -25.53 -17.75 -33.15
N ILE A 854 -25.23 -19.02 -32.86
CA ILE A 854 -25.30 -19.63 -31.52
C ILE A 854 -24.16 -19.14 -30.60
N VAL A 855 -22.98 -18.82 -31.14
CA VAL A 855 -21.87 -18.20 -30.40
C VAL A 855 -22.13 -16.71 -30.15
N TYR A 856 -22.88 -16.05 -31.03
CA TYR A 856 -23.27 -14.65 -30.93
C TYR A 856 -24.45 -14.40 -29.97
N ILE A 857 -25.38 -15.36 -29.83
CA ILE A 857 -26.54 -15.26 -28.95
C ILE A 857 -26.31 -16.01 -27.63
N GLY A 858 -26.25 -15.27 -26.52
CA GLY A 858 -25.99 -15.78 -25.16
C GLY A 858 -26.87 -16.98 -24.74
N THR A 859 -26.27 -17.90 -23.97
CA THR A 859 -26.49 -19.33 -24.16
C THR A 859 -27.75 -19.97 -23.54
N ASP A 860 -28.39 -19.35 -22.54
CA ASP A 860 -29.35 -20.08 -21.71
C ASP A 860 -30.75 -20.30 -22.32
N LYS A 861 -31.29 -19.34 -23.08
CA LYS A 861 -32.56 -19.56 -23.82
C LYS A 861 -32.38 -20.56 -24.97
N VAL A 862 -31.23 -20.52 -25.65
CA VAL A 862 -30.92 -21.41 -26.79
C VAL A 862 -30.82 -22.87 -26.35
N LYS A 863 -30.22 -23.13 -25.17
CA LYS A 863 -30.02 -24.49 -24.63
C LYS A 863 -31.31 -25.28 -24.49
N ASN A 864 -32.39 -24.65 -24.00
CA ASN A 864 -33.70 -25.30 -23.86
C ASN A 864 -34.40 -25.54 -25.20
N ILE A 865 -34.20 -24.67 -26.19
CA ILE A 865 -34.72 -24.86 -27.56
C ILE A 865 -34.00 -26.04 -28.24
N ILE A 866 -32.66 -26.10 -28.13
CA ILE A 866 -31.86 -27.22 -28.66
C ILE A 866 -32.26 -28.54 -27.99
N LEU A 867 -32.49 -28.57 -26.68
CA LEU A 867 -32.90 -29.79 -25.97
C LEU A 867 -34.27 -30.30 -26.49
N ASN A 868 -35.24 -29.40 -26.67
CA ASN A 868 -36.55 -29.72 -27.26
C ASN A 868 -36.43 -30.22 -28.71
N PHE A 869 -35.60 -29.57 -29.52
CA PHE A 869 -35.40 -29.93 -30.92
C PHE A 869 -34.69 -31.28 -31.07
N HIS A 870 -33.69 -31.54 -30.23
CA HIS A 870 -33.00 -32.83 -30.16
C HIS A 870 -33.94 -33.96 -29.71
N GLN A 871 -34.80 -33.73 -28.72
CA GLN A 871 -35.83 -34.70 -28.32
C GLN A 871 -36.87 -34.96 -29.43
N LYS A 872 -37.31 -33.93 -30.18
CA LYS A 872 -38.15 -34.13 -31.37
C LYS A 872 -37.44 -34.91 -32.47
N LEU A 873 -36.17 -34.62 -32.73
CA LEU A 873 -35.37 -35.32 -33.74
C LEU A 873 -35.14 -36.79 -33.38
N LEU A 874 -34.86 -37.10 -32.11
CA LEU A 874 -34.75 -38.47 -31.60
C LEU A 874 -36.09 -39.23 -31.66
N ARG A 875 -37.23 -38.55 -31.55
CA ARG A 875 -38.56 -39.13 -31.82
C ARG A 875 -38.70 -39.49 -33.30
N LEU A 876 -38.51 -38.52 -34.19
CA LEU A 876 -38.60 -38.71 -35.65
C LEU A 876 -37.65 -39.81 -36.16
N ILE A 877 -36.44 -39.93 -35.61
CA ILE A 877 -35.50 -41.02 -35.94
C ILE A 877 -36.00 -42.38 -35.44
N LYS A 878 -36.58 -42.46 -34.22
CA LYS A 878 -37.19 -43.71 -33.72
C LYS A 878 -38.42 -44.12 -34.53
N ASP A 879 -39.24 -43.17 -34.93
CA ASP A 879 -40.45 -43.42 -35.71
C ASP A 879 -40.07 -43.87 -37.14
N HIS A 880 -39.10 -43.21 -37.79
CA HIS A 880 -38.57 -43.63 -39.09
C HIS A 880 -37.79 -44.96 -39.07
N GLN A 881 -37.27 -45.39 -37.91
CA GLN A 881 -36.73 -46.76 -37.74
C GLN A 881 -37.82 -47.80 -37.48
N LYS A 882 -39.00 -47.41 -36.99
CA LYS A 882 -40.17 -48.29 -36.84
C LYS A 882 -40.82 -48.62 -38.18
N ASP A 883 -40.93 -47.63 -39.07
CA ASP A 883 -41.53 -47.77 -40.39
C ASP A 883 -40.62 -48.50 -41.42
N LYS A 884 -39.48 -49.04 -40.97
CA LYS A 884 -38.61 -49.97 -41.74
C LYS A 884 -38.58 -51.39 -41.17
N LEU A 885 -39.49 -51.71 -40.23
CA LEU A 885 -39.65 -53.02 -39.60
C LEU A 885 -41.12 -53.50 -39.64
N LYS A 886 -41.83 -53.14 -40.72
CA LYS A 886 -43.15 -53.61 -41.12
C LYS A 886 -43.19 -53.80 -42.64
#